data_AF-A0A6C0AZY9-F1
#
_entry.id   AF-A0A6C0AZY9-F1
#
_cell.length_a   1.000
_cell.length_b   1.000
_cell.length_c   1.000
_cell.angle_alpha   90.00
_cell.angle_beta   90.00
_cell.angle_gamma   90.00
#
_symmetry.space_group_name_H-M   'P 1'
#
loop_
_entity.id
_entity.type
_entity.pdbx_description
1 polymer ?
#
loop_
_entity_poly.entity_id
_entity_poly.type
_entity_poly.pdbx_seq_one_letter_code
_entity_poly.pdbx_strand_id
1 'polypeptide(L)'
;MQNHNQHNLSTDTLSQGIKFNAYQKKIIQGVAKKNKKIKEGFETKNSSANSNIQVTKNLMNQTNSIQNAAQELQQMQNEFSSLLERYQTAKTQLLTTTRTFVGKTNMKQKKNNTSNNADIYINKNVYVNTVVDKPDSQYIGAYNDNSETPAMTKINDQYTFSQCQQEAVNSGNLYFGLENSDSSGNSARCSVSNDLSDVTKYGKNMPKCSMGSDKKMYGSNLVNALYSTTGPSFLGCYNDNSSNRAMIVNGPELSTFSPVYAAGPFNMGPWNVSSSFPDPNAQWIWYTADFQTNAPNNTGSPMTLINIFNYTGTGYMNAKLYGICDNSATIYLNGQSIGTITNGWSEGGIQLPITIAPGANYISASVENQGGPAGFLMTIIDTNNTILFDTNFLWKYTSIHASQLIPDAQNFTVASCQQYAVTNGYQYFGLQNGAAGTSQCFVSNDLSKSTQYGSADSIMKGSDGSVYGKNDVNAVYKIMTPGYPANLGKAGYINEDSTVSEYPKGMISNGSILGANNSCPKELQSINSIVWEGLKKSDKFMSASSTCGLANAVQADQATVQELGKQLEDMCNKIIERIHYLEGLDSSIIQQTGINKKALDEMLTKYQSYNKQFIEYKTSEQQNISGILTDSNILVTQENYSYILWCVLAITGVIIAFTLIKKVTTKNE
;
A
#
# COMPACT_ATOMS: atom_id res chain seq x y z
N MET A 1 -36.95 -23.99 11.42
CA MET A 1 -37.57 -25.31 11.60
C MET A 1 -38.72 -25.21 12.60
N GLN A 2 -39.95 -25.13 12.09
CA GLN A 2 -41.17 -25.86 12.47
C GLN A 2 -42.33 -25.11 11.82
N ASN A 3 -43.01 -25.84 10.92
CA ASN A 3 -43.83 -25.33 9.85
C ASN A 3 -45.31 -25.59 10.22
N HIS A 4 -46.14 -24.55 10.30
CA HIS A 4 -47.59 -24.74 10.37
C HIS A 4 -48.36 -23.69 9.56
N ASN A 5 -48.90 -24.19 8.44
CA ASN A 5 -50.10 -23.79 7.70
C ASN A 5 -50.50 -22.29 7.70
N GLN A 6 -50.04 -21.56 6.69
CA GLN A 6 -50.72 -20.37 6.18
C GLN A 6 -51.63 -20.74 5.01
N HIS A 7 -52.93 -20.50 5.17
CA HIS A 7 -53.92 -20.47 4.10
C HIS A 7 -53.89 -19.08 3.45
N ASN A 8 -53.73 -19.02 2.12
CA ASN A 8 -53.59 -17.80 1.32
C ASN A 8 -54.96 -17.14 1.05
N LEU A 9 -55.14 -15.87 1.46
CA LEU A 9 -56.36 -15.11 1.22
C LEU A 9 -56.52 -14.67 -0.27
N SER A 10 -55.43 -14.62 -1.06
CA SER A 10 -55.49 -14.34 -2.50
C SER A 10 -55.87 -15.57 -3.33
N THR A 11 -55.53 -16.78 -2.87
CA THR A 11 -55.97 -18.02 -3.53
C THR A 11 -57.47 -18.23 -3.36
N ASP A 12 -58.08 -17.72 -2.29
CA ASP A 12 -59.51 -17.91 -2.05
C ASP A 12 -60.38 -17.01 -2.95
N THR A 13 -59.97 -15.77 -3.20
CA THR A 13 -60.65 -14.86 -4.16
C THR A 13 -60.42 -15.28 -5.61
N LEU A 14 -59.22 -15.76 -5.96
CA LEU A 14 -58.95 -16.28 -7.31
C LEU A 14 -59.59 -17.66 -7.54
N SER A 15 -59.64 -18.53 -6.53
CA SER A 15 -60.37 -19.82 -6.57
C SER A 15 -61.88 -19.58 -6.72
N GLN A 16 -62.41 -18.52 -6.09
CA GLN A 16 -63.78 -18.06 -6.33
C GLN A 16 -63.96 -17.55 -7.76
N GLY A 17 -63.00 -16.79 -8.33
CA GLY A 17 -63.01 -16.38 -9.73
C GLY A 17 -62.96 -17.54 -10.73
N ILE A 18 -62.10 -18.55 -10.49
CA ILE A 18 -62.01 -19.77 -11.31
C ILE A 18 -63.29 -20.60 -11.21
N LYS A 19 -63.85 -20.74 -9.99
CA LYS A 19 -65.14 -21.39 -9.78
C LYS A 19 -66.27 -20.63 -10.47
N PHE A 20 -66.24 -19.30 -10.44
CA PHE A 20 -67.21 -18.44 -11.13
C PHE A 20 -67.10 -18.56 -12.65
N ASN A 21 -65.90 -18.62 -13.23
CA ASN A 21 -65.69 -18.88 -14.66
C ASN A 21 -66.19 -20.28 -15.05
N ALA A 22 -65.95 -21.29 -14.21
CA ALA A 22 -66.52 -22.62 -14.41
C ALA A 22 -68.06 -22.62 -14.36
N TYR A 23 -68.67 -21.84 -13.46
CA TYR A 23 -70.12 -21.65 -13.41
C TYR A 23 -70.66 -20.89 -14.63
N GLN A 24 -69.98 -19.84 -15.08
CA GLN A 24 -70.33 -19.09 -16.30
C GLN A 24 -70.28 -19.99 -17.54
N LYS A 25 -69.22 -20.81 -17.70
CA LYS A 25 -69.15 -21.80 -18.78
C LYS A 25 -70.29 -22.81 -18.73
N LYS A 26 -70.67 -23.29 -17.54
CA LYS A 26 -71.83 -24.17 -17.35
C LYS A 26 -73.15 -23.48 -17.70
N ILE A 27 -73.32 -22.20 -17.36
CA ILE A 27 -74.50 -21.41 -17.72
C ILE A 27 -74.56 -21.22 -19.24
N ILE A 28 -73.48 -20.83 -19.89
CA ILE A 28 -73.43 -20.66 -21.36
C ILE A 28 -73.72 -21.99 -22.07
N GLN A 29 -73.11 -23.09 -21.63
CA GLN A 29 -73.38 -24.42 -22.18
C GLN A 29 -74.82 -24.89 -21.90
N GLY A 30 -75.38 -24.53 -20.73
CA GLY A 30 -76.76 -24.80 -20.35
C GLY A 30 -77.77 -24.01 -21.18
N VAL A 31 -77.51 -22.73 -21.45
CA VAL A 31 -78.32 -21.86 -22.30
C VAL A 31 -78.20 -22.30 -23.77
N ALA A 32 -77.01 -22.66 -24.24
CA ALA A 32 -76.81 -23.23 -25.58
C ALA A 32 -77.54 -24.57 -25.76
N LYS A 33 -77.62 -25.41 -24.72
CA LYS A 33 -78.43 -26.64 -24.72
C LYS A 33 -79.94 -26.36 -24.64
N LYS A 34 -80.39 -25.36 -23.88
CA LYS A 34 -81.80 -24.97 -23.76
C LYS A 34 -82.34 -24.31 -25.04
N ASN A 35 -81.51 -23.57 -25.76
CA ASN A 35 -81.88 -22.91 -27.02
C ASN A 35 -82.00 -23.88 -28.22
N LYS A 36 -81.67 -25.17 -28.07
CA LYS A 36 -81.93 -26.18 -29.10
C LYS A 36 -83.39 -26.68 -29.10
N LYS A 37 -84.25 -26.21 -28.18
CA LYS A 37 -85.62 -26.69 -28.00
C LYS A 37 -86.66 -25.60 -27.74
N ILE A 38 -86.42 -24.37 -28.18
CA ILE A 38 -87.45 -23.32 -28.18
C ILE A 38 -87.61 -22.84 -29.63
N LYS A 39 -88.70 -23.31 -30.24
CA LYS A 39 -89.20 -22.86 -31.53
C LYS A 39 -90.32 -21.86 -31.25
N GLU A 40 -90.27 -20.75 -31.99
CA GLU A 40 -91.35 -19.80 -32.29
C GLU A 40 -91.81 -18.85 -31.18
N GLY A 41 -91.84 -17.55 -31.51
CA GLY A 41 -92.67 -16.59 -30.79
C GLY A 41 -92.18 -15.16 -30.62
N PHE A 42 -91.11 -14.66 -31.28
CA PHE A 42 -90.86 -13.21 -31.34
C PHE A 42 -90.23 -12.80 -32.67
N GLU A 43 -91.07 -12.32 -33.60
CA GLU A 43 -90.65 -11.57 -34.77
C GLU A 43 -90.49 -10.07 -34.43
N THR A 44 -89.25 -9.62 -34.60
CA THR A 44 -88.78 -8.34 -35.17
C THR A 44 -89.33 -7.00 -34.62
N LYS A 45 -88.46 -6.29 -33.88
CA LYS A 45 -88.03 -4.93 -34.28
C LYS A 45 -86.51 -4.76 -34.17
N ASN A 46 -85.96 -4.26 -35.27
CA ASN A 46 -84.57 -4.06 -35.62
C ASN A 46 -83.76 -3.17 -34.65
N SER A 47 -82.43 -3.36 -34.71
CA SER A 47 -81.32 -2.49 -34.27
C SER A 47 -80.67 -2.77 -32.91
N SER A 48 -81.38 -3.25 -31.88
CA SER A 48 -80.82 -3.35 -30.51
C SER A 48 -80.34 -4.74 -30.07
N ALA A 49 -80.72 -5.82 -30.75
CA ALA A 49 -80.24 -7.17 -30.40
C ALA A 49 -78.78 -7.42 -30.81
N ASN A 50 -78.31 -6.77 -31.88
CA ASN A 50 -76.93 -6.91 -32.36
C ASN A 50 -75.94 -6.11 -31.49
N SER A 51 -76.38 -5.02 -30.85
CA SER A 51 -75.56 -4.27 -29.88
C SER A 51 -75.30 -5.09 -28.62
N ASN A 52 -76.30 -5.83 -28.11
CA ASN A 52 -76.15 -6.59 -26.87
C ASN A 52 -75.20 -7.79 -27.02
N ILE A 53 -75.19 -8.46 -28.18
CA ILE A 53 -74.24 -9.55 -28.46
C ILE A 53 -72.81 -9.01 -28.61
N GLN A 54 -72.63 -7.85 -29.26
CA GLN A 54 -71.31 -7.21 -29.35
C GLN A 54 -70.80 -6.71 -27.99
N VAL A 55 -71.67 -6.12 -27.18
CA VAL A 55 -71.36 -5.74 -25.79
C VAL A 55 -70.92 -6.97 -24.98
N THR A 56 -71.61 -8.11 -25.14
CA THR A 56 -71.25 -9.35 -24.43
C THR A 56 -69.89 -9.91 -24.92
N LYS A 57 -69.60 -9.89 -26.23
CA LYS A 57 -68.31 -10.32 -26.76
C LYS A 57 -67.17 -9.40 -26.31
N ASN A 58 -67.39 -8.09 -26.34
CA ASN A 58 -66.42 -7.11 -25.85
C ASN A 58 -66.16 -7.29 -24.35
N LEU A 59 -67.20 -7.54 -23.56
CA LEU A 59 -67.10 -7.82 -22.13
C LEU A 59 -66.35 -9.13 -21.86
N MET A 60 -66.60 -10.21 -22.61
CA MET A 60 -65.85 -11.46 -22.48
C MET A 60 -64.37 -11.29 -22.84
N ASN A 61 -64.07 -10.55 -23.92
CA ASN A 61 -62.69 -10.27 -24.32
C ASN A 61 -61.98 -9.43 -23.26
N GLN A 62 -62.64 -8.40 -22.72
CA GLN A 62 -62.11 -7.60 -21.62
C GLN A 62 -61.89 -8.44 -20.35
N THR A 63 -62.85 -9.31 -19.99
CA THR A 63 -62.74 -10.20 -18.83
C THR A 63 -61.56 -11.17 -18.95
N ASN A 64 -61.32 -11.73 -20.14
CA ASN A 64 -60.15 -12.58 -20.39
C ASN A 64 -58.84 -11.78 -20.25
N SER A 65 -58.79 -10.56 -20.77
CA SER A 65 -57.63 -9.68 -20.61
C SER A 65 -57.35 -9.33 -19.15
N ILE A 66 -58.40 -9.10 -18.35
CA ILE A 66 -58.30 -8.87 -16.91
C ILE A 66 -57.74 -10.11 -16.21
N GLN A 67 -58.30 -11.28 -16.49
CA GLN A 67 -57.89 -12.53 -15.85
C GLN A 67 -56.42 -12.86 -16.17
N ASN A 68 -56.00 -12.66 -17.42
CA ASN A 68 -54.60 -12.86 -17.83
C ASN A 68 -53.68 -11.85 -17.11
N ALA A 69 -54.04 -10.57 -17.08
CA ALA A 69 -53.26 -9.55 -16.39
C ALA A 69 -53.13 -9.81 -14.87
N ALA A 70 -54.17 -10.35 -14.23
CA ALA A 70 -54.13 -10.75 -12.83
C ALA A 70 -53.23 -11.98 -12.59
N GLN A 71 -53.23 -12.95 -13.50
CA GLN A 71 -52.33 -14.11 -13.44
C GLN A 71 -50.87 -13.69 -13.66
N GLU A 72 -50.61 -12.83 -14.64
CA GLU A 72 -49.27 -12.25 -14.88
C GLU A 72 -48.79 -11.46 -13.65
N LEU A 73 -49.68 -10.68 -13.02
CA LEU A 73 -49.36 -9.98 -11.78
C LEU A 73 -48.96 -10.95 -10.67
N GLN A 74 -49.72 -12.03 -10.47
CA GLN A 74 -49.38 -13.06 -9.47
C GLN A 74 -48.03 -13.73 -9.77
N GLN A 75 -47.74 -14.00 -11.04
CA GLN A 75 -46.44 -14.54 -11.45
C GLN A 75 -45.30 -13.57 -11.12
N MET A 76 -45.45 -12.29 -11.45
CA MET A 76 -44.45 -11.27 -11.13
C MET A 76 -44.24 -11.11 -9.62
N GLN A 77 -45.28 -11.26 -8.80
CA GLN A 77 -45.13 -11.27 -7.34
C GLN A 77 -44.31 -12.46 -6.82
N ASN A 78 -44.48 -13.64 -7.42
CA ASN A 78 -43.72 -14.83 -7.07
C ASN A 78 -42.25 -14.67 -7.50
N GLU A 79 -42.01 -14.16 -8.71
CA GLU A 79 -40.67 -13.86 -9.22
C GLU A 79 -39.97 -12.80 -8.35
N PHE A 80 -40.69 -11.75 -7.96
CA PHE A 80 -40.19 -10.73 -7.03
C PHE A 80 -39.77 -11.33 -5.68
N SER A 81 -40.60 -12.21 -5.11
CA SER A 81 -40.31 -12.87 -3.83
C SER A 81 -39.06 -13.75 -3.92
N SER A 82 -38.88 -14.48 -5.02
CA SER A 82 -37.69 -15.29 -5.26
C SER A 82 -36.43 -14.44 -5.47
N LEU A 83 -36.52 -13.34 -6.22
CA LEU A 83 -35.43 -12.37 -6.38
C LEU A 83 -35.02 -11.76 -5.04
N LEU A 84 -36.00 -11.46 -4.18
CA LEU A 84 -35.77 -10.88 -2.86
C LEU A 84 -34.99 -11.85 -1.96
N GLU A 85 -35.35 -13.13 -1.96
CA GLU A 85 -34.64 -14.17 -1.20
C GLU A 85 -33.18 -14.33 -1.69
N ARG A 86 -32.97 -14.34 -3.01
CA ARG A 86 -31.62 -14.39 -3.60
C ARG A 86 -30.80 -13.16 -3.22
N TYR A 87 -31.40 -11.98 -3.27
CA TYR A 87 -30.76 -10.72 -2.86
C TYR A 87 -30.35 -10.74 -1.39
N GLN A 88 -31.24 -11.19 -0.49
CA GLN A 88 -30.94 -11.35 0.93
C GLN A 88 -29.82 -12.35 1.20
N THR A 89 -29.79 -13.44 0.43
CA THR A 89 -28.71 -14.45 0.49
C THR A 89 -27.37 -13.84 0.07
N ALA A 90 -27.34 -13.15 -1.08
CA ALA A 90 -26.14 -12.47 -1.57
C ALA A 90 -25.64 -11.40 -0.58
N LYS A 91 -26.54 -10.64 0.04
CA LYS A 91 -26.18 -9.66 1.08
C LYS A 91 -25.58 -10.32 2.33
N THR A 92 -26.12 -11.47 2.74
CA THR A 92 -25.58 -12.25 3.87
C THR A 92 -24.18 -12.79 3.54
N GLN A 93 -23.97 -13.24 2.31
CA GLN A 93 -22.67 -13.70 1.82
C GLN A 93 -21.64 -12.55 1.85
N LEU A 94 -22.00 -11.38 1.30
CA LEU A 94 -21.17 -10.17 1.33
C LEU A 94 -20.71 -9.82 2.75
N LEU A 95 -21.64 -9.81 3.72
CA LEU A 95 -21.34 -9.57 5.13
C LEU A 95 -20.42 -10.66 5.73
N THR A 96 -20.60 -11.91 5.32
CA THR A 96 -19.78 -13.04 5.79
C THR A 96 -18.36 -12.95 5.26
N THR A 97 -18.18 -12.65 3.97
CA THR A 97 -16.88 -12.41 3.35
C THR A 97 -16.17 -11.23 4.03
N THR A 98 -16.92 -10.15 4.29
CA THR A 98 -16.41 -8.96 4.98
C THR A 98 -15.90 -9.29 6.40
N ARG A 99 -16.71 -10.00 7.21
CA ARG A 99 -16.31 -10.42 8.56
C ARG A 99 -15.12 -11.37 8.52
N THR A 100 -15.08 -12.28 7.56
CA THR A 100 -13.98 -13.24 7.39
C THR A 100 -12.67 -12.51 7.06
N PHE A 101 -12.72 -11.54 6.15
CA PHE A 101 -11.57 -10.71 5.81
C PHE A 101 -11.04 -9.96 7.04
N VAL A 102 -11.90 -9.21 7.73
CA VAL A 102 -11.54 -8.45 8.95
C VAL A 102 -11.04 -9.37 10.08
N GLY A 103 -11.62 -10.56 10.22
CA GLY A 103 -11.16 -11.57 11.18
C GLY A 103 -9.73 -12.04 10.89
N LYS A 104 -9.44 -12.37 9.63
CA LYS A 104 -8.10 -12.82 9.20
C LYS A 104 -7.05 -11.72 9.41
N THR A 105 -7.35 -10.47 9.07
CA THR A 105 -6.41 -9.35 9.24
C THR A 105 -6.06 -9.13 10.71
N ASN A 106 -7.04 -9.16 11.61
CA ASN A 106 -6.83 -8.96 13.04
C ASN A 106 -6.07 -10.13 13.69
N MET A 107 -6.29 -11.37 13.23
CA MET A 107 -5.57 -12.54 13.75
C MET A 107 -4.11 -12.58 13.32
N LYS A 108 -3.80 -12.24 12.06
CA LYS A 108 -2.42 -12.23 11.58
C LYS A 108 -1.60 -11.11 12.23
N GLN A 109 -2.18 -9.94 12.45
CA GLN A 109 -1.51 -8.87 13.21
C GLN A 109 -1.11 -9.29 14.64
N LYS A 110 -1.93 -10.11 15.32
CA LYS A 110 -1.62 -10.60 16.68
C LYS A 110 -0.55 -11.71 16.72
N LYS A 111 -0.34 -12.45 15.63
CA LYS A 111 0.69 -13.50 15.55
C LYS A 111 2.09 -12.98 15.18
N ASN A 112 2.22 -11.71 14.84
CA ASN A 112 3.48 -11.10 14.35
C ASN A 112 4.62 -10.98 15.39
N ASN A 113 4.51 -11.62 16.56
CA ASN A 113 5.65 -11.77 17.47
C ASN A 113 6.48 -13.03 17.22
N THR A 114 6.07 -13.94 16.32
CA THR A 114 6.81 -15.19 16.07
C THR A 114 6.67 -15.69 14.62
N SER A 115 7.75 -15.52 13.84
CA SER A 115 8.26 -16.50 12.86
C SER A 115 7.95 -16.41 11.35
N ASN A 116 7.38 -15.35 10.75
CA ASN A 116 7.49 -15.18 9.27
C ASN A 116 7.45 -13.71 8.83
N ASN A 117 8.53 -13.23 8.21
CA ASN A 117 8.72 -11.82 7.85
C ASN A 117 7.77 -11.31 6.74
N ALA A 118 7.06 -12.20 6.04
CA ALA A 118 6.09 -11.81 5.01
C ALA A 118 4.75 -11.33 5.59
N ASP A 119 4.33 -11.85 6.75
CA ASP A 119 3.00 -11.61 7.31
C ASP A 119 2.83 -10.18 7.87
N ILE A 120 3.93 -9.50 8.21
CA ILE A 120 3.93 -8.08 8.65
C ILE A 120 3.57 -7.09 7.52
N TYR A 121 3.62 -7.55 6.27
CA TYR A 121 3.34 -6.74 5.08
C TYR A 121 1.99 -7.06 4.43
N ILE A 122 1.17 -7.94 5.03
CA ILE A 122 -0.15 -8.28 4.49
C ILE A 122 -1.03 -7.04 4.41
N ASN A 123 -1.72 -6.91 3.28
CA ASN A 123 -2.54 -5.78 2.89
C ASN A 123 -1.80 -4.46 2.83
N LYS A 124 -0.48 -4.49 2.58
CA LYS A 124 0.34 -3.30 2.39
C LYS A 124 0.92 -3.27 0.99
N ASN A 125 1.17 -2.07 0.50
CA ASN A 125 2.07 -1.88 -0.61
C ASN A 125 3.51 -1.92 -0.07
N VAL A 126 4.38 -2.64 -0.77
CA VAL A 126 5.80 -2.75 -0.46
C VAL A 126 6.65 -2.22 -1.61
N TYR A 127 7.82 -1.65 -1.29
CA TYR A 127 8.79 -1.15 -2.24
C TYR A 127 10.18 -1.67 -1.90
N VAL A 128 10.88 -2.21 -2.90
CA VAL A 128 12.24 -2.68 -2.74
C VAL A 128 13.18 -1.49 -2.86
N ASN A 129 13.61 -0.95 -1.74
CA ASN A 129 14.51 0.21 -1.70
C ASN A 129 15.97 -0.17 -1.39
N THR A 130 16.21 -1.41 -0.97
CA THR A 130 17.52 -1.88 -0.55
C THR A 130 17.81 -3.24 -1.14
N VAL A 131 19.02 -3.40 -1.67
CA VAL A 131 19.63 -4.70 -1.85
C VAL A 131 20.43 -4.94 -0.58
N VAL A 132 20.25 -6.08 0.06
CA VAL A 132 21.09 -6.50 1.18
C VAL A 132 21.99 -7.60 0.66
N ASP A 133 23.20 -7.71 1.23
CA ASP A 133 24.07 -8.82 0.91
C ASP A 133 23.32 -10.12 1.22
N LYS A 134 23.42 -11.12 0.35
CA LYS A 134 22.99 -12.49 0.67
C LYS A 134 24.26 -13.25 1.02
N PRO A 135 24.85 -13.01 2.21
CA PRO A 135 26.04 -13.74 2.59
C PRO A 135 25.71 -15.24 2.50
N ASP A 136 26.50 -16.01 1.75
CA ASP A 136 26.39 -17.45 1.77
C ASP A 136 27.20 -17.93 2.97
N SER A 137 26.55 -18.05 4.12
CA SER A 137 27.26 -18.50 5.32
C SER A 137 27.52 -19.99 5.29
N GLN A 138 28.79 -20.33 5.45
CA GLN A 138 29.24 -21.72 5.56
C GLN A 138 29.07 -22.19 6.99
N TYR A 139 28.42 -23.34 7.16
CA TYR A 139 28.37 -24.02 8.45
C TYR A 139 29.76 -24.54 8.81
N ILE A 140 30.30 -24.10 9.94
CA ILE A 140 31.62 -24.50 10.43
C ILE A 140 31.49 -25.75 11.31
N GLY A 141 30.50 -25.76 12.19
CA GLY A 141 30.26 -26.85 13.12
C GLY A 141 29.46 -26.46 14.35
N ALA A 142 29.27 -27.41 15.25
CA ALA A 142 28.66 -27.21 16.55
C ALA A 142 29.74 -27.06 17.62
N TYR A 143 29.71 -26.00 18.42
CA TYR A 143 30.73 -25.75 19.45
C TYR A 143 30.08 -25.45 20.79
N ASN A 144 30.65 -25.99 21.87
CA ASN A 144 30.16 -25.69 23.21
C ASN A 144 30.30 -24.19 23.52
N ASP A 145 29.40 -23.69 24.34
CA ASP A 145 29.45 -22.36 24.93
C ASP A 145 29.51 -22.46 26.45
N ASN A 146 29.70 -21.33 27.12
CA ASN A 146 29.75 -21.24 28.56
C ASN A 146 28.81 -20.14 29.07
N SER A 147 28.01 -20.43 30.09
CA SER A 147 27.03 -19.47 30.64
C SER A 147 27.67 -18.30 31.38
N GLU A 148 28.83 -18.51 31.99
CA GLU A 148 29.56 -17.51 32.76
C GLU A 148 30.54 -16.71 31.89
N THR A 149 31.14 -17.39 30.90
CA THR A 149 32.15 -16.82 30.00
C THR A 149 31.86 -17.17 28.54
N PRO A 150 30.79 -16.61 27.95
CA PRO A 150 30.39 -16.93 26.59
C PRO A 150 31.53 -16.80 25.58
N ALA A 151 31.62 -17.75 24.64
CA ALA A 151 32.61 -17.76 23.57
C ALA A 151 32.32 -16.70 22.49
N MET A 152 31.08 -16.20 22.44
CA MET A 152 30.59 -15.21 21.49
C MET A 152 29.79 -14.13 22.22
N THR A 153 29.77 -12.92 21.67
CA THR A 153 28.93 -11.83 22.19
C THR A 153 27.48 -12.10 21.83
N LYS A 154 26.63 -12.26 22.85
CA LYS A 154 25.18 -12.46 22.66
C LYS A 154 24.54 -11.14 22.22
N ILE A 155 23.76 -11.18 21.15
CA ILE A 155 23.02 -10.01 20.64
C ILE A 155 21.62 -9.98 21.21
N ASN A 156 20.81 -11.00 20.89
CA ASN A 156 19.41 -11.06 21.31
C ASN A 156 18.86 -12.49 21.21
N ASP A 157 17.75 -12.72 21.89
CA ASP A 157 16.97 -13.95 21.80
C ASP A 157 15.96 -13.86 20.64
N GLN A 158 15.62 -14.98 20.00
CA GLN A 158 14.60 -15.11 18.94
C GLN A 158 14.96 -14.57 17.53
N TYR A 159 16.11 -14.99 17.00
CA TYR A 159 16.56 -14.70 15.64
C TYR A 159 16.44 -15.93 14.73
N THR A 160 15.95 -15.73 13.51
CA THR A 160 16.12 -16.71 12.41
C THR A 160 17.59 -16.75 11.97
N PHE A 161 17.98 -17.80 11.23
CA PHE A 161 19.32 -17.87 10.63
C PHE A 161 19.66 -16.61 9.83
N SER A 162 18.75 -16.17 8.96
CA SER A 162 18.96 -15.00 8.11
C SER A 162 19.08 -13.70 8.92
N GLN A 163 18.30 -13.54 9.99
CA GLN A 163 18.42 -12.37 10.87
C GLN A 163 19.76 -12.35 11.59
N CYS A 164 20.21 -13.49 12.14
CA CYS A 164 21.47 -13.54 12.89
C CYS A 164 22.68 -13.35 11.98
N GLN A 165 22.61 -13.92 10.78
CA GLN A 165 23.58 -13.71 9.73
C GLN A 165 23.66 -12.23 9.31
N GLN A 166 22.51 -11.58 9.07
CA GLN A 166 22.48 -10.17 8.70
C GLN A 166 23.02 -9.29 9.83
N GLU A 167 22.67 -9.60 11.08
CA GLU A 167 23.18 -8.88 12.24
C GLU A 167 24.68 -9.02 12.40
N ALA A 168 25.22 -10.22 12.16
CA ALA A 168 26.66 -10.43 12.14
C ALA A 168 27.34 -9.60 11.04
N VAL A 169 26.76 -9.51 9.85
CA VAL A 169 27.28 -8.63 8.79
C VAL A 169 27.20 -7.15 9.19
N ASN A 170 26.04 -6.71 9.69
CA ASN A 170 25.81 -5.32 10.10
C ASN A 170 26.78 -4.87 11.21
N SER A 171 27.08 -5.77 12.14
CA SER A 171 28.00 -5.54 13.26
C SER A 171 29.47 -5.79 12.91
N GLY A 172 29.79 -6.13 11.66
CA GLY A 172 31.16 -6.38 11.21
C GLY A 172 31.78 -7.63 11.83
N ASN A 173 30.98 -8.64 12.16
CA ASN A 173 31.42 -9.91 12.71
C ASN A 173 31.61 -10.98 11.62
N LEU A 174 32.75 -11.70 11.70
CA LEU A 174 33.13 -12.79 10.81
C LEU A 174 32.38 -14.10 11.09
N TYR A 175 31.82 -14.25 12.28
CA TYR A 175 31.15 -15.47 12.73
C TYR A 175 29.86 -15.16 13.47
N PHE A 176 28.88 -16.06 13.33
CA PHE A 176 27.70 -16.06 14.18
C PHE A 176 27.31 -17.46 14.61
N GLY A 177 26.69 -17.53 15.78
CA GLY A 177 26.23 -18.73 16.45
C GLY A 177 24.73 -18.68 16.65
N LEU A 178 24.06 -19.80 16.39
CA LEU A 178 22.65 -20.01 16.72
C LEU A 178 22.56 -21.04 17.85
N GLU A 179 22.02 -20.62 19.01
CA GLU A 179 21.89 -21.42 20.23
C GLU A 179 20.41 -21.48 20.67
N ASN A 180 19.97 -22.56 21.30
CA ASN A 180 18.62 -22.72 21.86
C ASN A 180 17.50 -22.44 20.84
N SER A 181 17.46 -23.22 19.75
CA SER A 181 16.35 -23.05 18.81
C SER A 181 14.99 -23.35 19.45
N ASP A 182 13.97 -22.65 18.99
CA ASP A 182 12.59 -22.97 19.34
C ASP A 182 12.19 -24.37 18.83
N SER A 183 11.04 -24.87 19.28
CA SER A 183 10.55 -26.21 18.90
C SER A 183 10.27 -26.36 17.41
N SER A 184 10.15 -25.24 16.68
CA SER A 184 9.97 -25.23 15.23
C SER A 184 11.30 -25.18 14.45
N GLY A 185 12.42 -24.95 15.14
CA GLY A 185 13.75 -24.84 14.54
C GLY A 185 13.91 -23.61 13.65
N ASN A 186 13.15 -22.55 13.92
CA ASN A 186 13.09 -21.36 13.06
C ASN A 186 13.61 -20.10 13.75
N SER A 187 13.63 -20.05 15.08
CA SER A 187 14.27 -18.96 15.84
C SER A 187 15.25 -19.52 16.86
N ALA A 188 16.31 -18.78 17.18
CA ALA A 188 17.35 -19.14 18.13
C ALA A 188 17.95 -17.88 18.77
N ARG A 189 18.70 -18.04 19.87
CA ARG A 189 19.57 -16.98 20.37
C ARG A 189 20.71 -16.75 19.38
N CYS A 190 20.92 -15.49 19.04
CA CYS A 190 22.00 -15.06 18.15
C CYS A 190 23.20 -14.58 18.94
N SER A 191 24.38 -15.09 18.59
CA SER A 191 25.66 -14.62 19.10
C SER A 191 26.61 -14.32 17.94
N VAL A 192 27.52 -13.37 18.10
CA VAL A 192 28.45 -12.93 17.05
C VAL A 192 29.89 -12.87 17.58
N SER A 193 30.87 -13.02 16.69
CA SER A 193 32.29 -12.88 17.03
C SER A 193 33.15 -12.64 15.78
N ASN A 194 34.35 -12.10 16.01
CA ASN A 194 35.41 -11.96 15.00
C ASN A 194 36.57 -12.95 15.19
N ASP A 195 36.63 -13.68 16.31
CA ASP A 195 37.77 -14.55 16.63
C ASP A 195 37.36 -16.03 16.60
N LEU A 196 37.86 -16.75 15.59
CA LEU A 196 37.60 -18.19 15.42
C LEU A 196 38.15 -19.02 16.58
N SER A 197 39.26 -18.62 17.18
CA SER A 197 39.88 -19.32 18.30
C SER A 197 38.98 -19.25 19.52
N ASP A 198 38.42 -18.06 19.79
CA ASP A 198 37.50 -17.86 20.90
C ASP A 198 36.20 -18.65 20.73
N VAL A 199 35.58 -18.61 19.54
CA VAL A 199 34.30 -19.32 19.30
C VAL A 199 34.44 -20.84 19.30
N THR A 200 35.65 -21.36 19.17
CA THR A 200 35.93 -22.81 19.14
C THR A 200 36.60 -23.34 20.41
N LYS A 201 36.95 -22.48 21.38
CA LYS A 201 37.78 -22.83 22.56
C LYS A 201 37.20 -23.91 23.48
N TYR A 202 35.88 -24.07 23.52
CA TYR A 202 35.21 -25.09 24.34
C TYR A 202 34.97 -26.42 23.60
N GLY A 203 35.51 -26.56 22.39
CA GLY A 203 35.48 -27.81 21.63
C GLY A 203 34.16 -28.08 20.90
N LYS A 204 34.21 -29.03 19.96
CA LYS A 204 33.08 -29.42 19.09
C LYS A 204 32.04 -30.27 19.84
N ASN A 205 30.76 -30.08 19.54
CA ASN A 205 29.65 -30.87 20.09
C ASN A 205 28.51 -31.08 19.08
N MET A 206 28.81 -31.81 18.01
CA MET A 206 27.84 -32.11 16.93
C MET A 206 26.52 -32.76 17.38
N PRO A 207 26.49 -33.71 18.34
CA PRO A 207 25.24 -34.34 18.77
C PRO A 207 24.19 -33.37 19.34
N LYS A 208 24.61 -32.16 19.72
CA LYS A 208 23.77 -31.12 20.31
C LYS A 208 23.29 -30.06 19.32
N CYS A 209 23.51 -30.26 18.01
CA CYS A 209 22.89 -29.46 16.97
C CYS A 209 21.84 -30.26 16.19
N SER A 210 20.78 -29.60 15.75
CA SER A 210 19.71 -30.17 14.94
C SER A 210 19.47 -29.31 13.69
N MET A 211 18.95 -29.92 12.64
CA MET A 211 18.56 -29.21 11.43
C MET A 211 17.13 -28.66 11.59
N GLY A 212 16.97 -27.35 11.40
CA GLY A 212 15.70 -26.66 11.39
C GLY A 212 14.90 -26.88 10.10
N SER A 213 13.68 -26.34 10.06
CA SER A 213 12.79 -26.49 8.90
C SER A 213 13.30 -25.77 7.64
N ASP A 214 14.15 -24.76 7.83
CA ASP A 214 14.86 -24.00 6.81
C ASP A 214 16.14 -24.71 6.28
N LYS A 215 16.40 -25.94 6.74
CA LYS A 215 17.59 -26.74 6.43
C LYS A 215 18.90 -26.14 6.96
N LYS A 216 18.85 -25.28 7.97
CA LYS A 216 20.02 -24.77 8.69
C LYS A 216 20.22 -25.54 10.00
N MET A 217 21.46 -25.65 10.45
CA MET A 217 21.82 -26.21 11.75
C MET A 217 21.62 -25.18 12.86
N TYR A 218 21.08 -25.64 13.99
CA TYR A 218 20.85 -24.88 15.21
C TYR A 218 21.40 -25.64 16.40
N GLY A 219 22.02 -24.93 17.34
CA GLY A 219 22.53 -25.52 18.56
C GLY A 219 21.49 -25.57 19.66
N SER A 220 21.65 -26.53 20.58
CA SER A 220 20.88 -26.63 21.82
C SER A 220 21.53 -25.80 22.94
N ASN A 221 21.08 -25.97 24.19
CA ASN A 221 21.58 -25.21 25.33
C ASN A 221 23.09 -25.35 25.50
N LEU A 222 23.76 -24.20 25.55
CA LEU A 222 25.21 -24.02 25.61
C LEU A 222 25.96 -24.67 24.45
N VAL A 223 25.35 -24.70 23.26
CA VAL A 223 26.01 -25.09 22.02
C VAL A 223 25.61 -24.11 20.92
N ASN A 224 26.59 -23.46 20.30
CA ASN A 224 26.37 -22.63 19.13
C ASN A 224 26.51 -23.49 17.86
N ALA A 225 25.47 -23.50 17.01
CA ALA A 225 25.67 -23.85 15.61
C ALA A 225 26.39 -22.68 14.93
N LEU A 226 27.68 -22.86 14.68
CA LEU A 226 28.60 -21.83 14.22
C LEU A 226 28.64 -21.75 12.69
N TYR A 227 28.57 -20.52 12.21
CA TYR A 227 28.66 -20.18 10.80
C TYR A 227 29.69 -19.07 10.59
N SER A 228 30.38 -19.10 9.45
CA SER A 228 31.11 -17.92 8.97
C SER A 228 30.16 -17.00 8.22
N THR A 229 30.26 -15.70 8.43
CA THR A 229 29.75 -14.74 7.44
C THR A 229 30.67 -14.80 6.23
N THR A 230 30.13 -14.90 5.02
CA THR A 230 30.92 -14.47 3.86
C THR A 230 30.89 -12.96 3.86
N GLY A 231 31.73 -12.38 4.71
CA GLY A 231 32.07 -10.98 4.57
C GLY A 231 32.63 -10.71 3.16
N PRO A 232 32.74 -9.44 2.79
CA PRO A 232 33.26 -9.08 1.49
C PRO A 232 34.71 -9.56 1.40
N SER A 233 35.08 -10.15 0.26
CA SER A 233 36.42 -10.72 0.06
C SER A 233 37.40 -9.58 -0.22
N PHE A 234 38.34 -9.35 0.70
CA PHE A 234 39.41 -8.40 0.49
C PHE A 234 40.31 -8.85 -0.67
N LEU A 235 40.42 -8.04 -1.71
CA LEU A 235 41.17 -8.34 -2.93
C LEU A 235 42.60 -7.76 -2.92
N GLY A 236 42.89 -6.86 -1.98
CA GLY A 236 44.16 -6.15 -1.89
C GLY A 236 44.01 -4.64 -1.91
N CYS A 237 45.16 -3.95 -1.81
CA CYS A 237 45.23 -2.50 -1.89
C CYS A 237 45.85 -2.08 -3.22
N TYR A 238 45.24 -1.07 -3.85
CA TYR A 238 45.60 -0.62 -5.19
C TYR A 238 45.71 0.90 -5.22
N ASN A 239 46.69 1.42 -5.94
CA ASN A 239 46.82 2.87 -6.11
C ASN A 239 45.57 3.44 -6.79
N ASP A 240 45.32 4.70 -6.51
CA ASP A 240 44.26 5.50 -7.08
C ASP A 240 44.84 6.82 -7.60
N ASN A 241 44.06 7.56 -8.38
CA ASN A 241 44.46 8.85 -8.91
C ASN A 241 43.34 9.87 -8.69
N SER A 242 43.61 10.88 -7.87
CA SER A 242 42.63 11.93 -7.55
C SER A 242 42.11 12.73 -8.74
N SER A 243 42.87 12.78 -9.83
CA SER A 243 42.45 13.41 -11.10
C SER A 243 41.75 12.43 -12.05
N ASN A 244 41.91 11.12 -11.86
CA ASN A 244 41.30 10.08 -12.69
C ASN A 244 41.04 8.81 -11.86
N ARG A 245 40.02 8.86 -11.00
CA ARG A 245 39.77 7.84 -9.98
C ARG A 245 39.52 6.46 -10.60
N ALA A 246 40.10 5.42 -10.00
CA ALA A 246 39.91 4.02 -10.39
C ALA A 246 38.52 3.49 -10.06
N MET A 247 37.89 4.07 -9.03
CA MET A 247 36.57 3.72 -8.53
C MET A 247 35.75 4.99 -8.31
N ILE A 248 34.43 4.88 -8.34
CA ILE A 248 33.52 6.01 -8.17
C ILE A 248 33.44 6.32 -6.68
N VAL A 249 33.71 7.55 -6.24
CA VAL A 249 33.55 7.93 -4.83
C VAL A 249 32.06 7.93 -4.45
N ASN A 250 31.74 7.55 -3.22
CA ASN A 250 30.37 7.58 -2.74
C ASN A 250 29.81 9.01 -2.77
N GLY A 251 28.57 9.12 -3.18
CA GLY A 251 27.86 10.39 -3.31
C GLY A 251 27.17 10.53 -4.65
N PRO A 252 26.37 11.58 -4.84
CA PRO A 252 25.63 11.76 -6.06
C PRO A 252 26.55 12.17 -7.21
N GLU A 253 26.25 11.68 -8.40
CA GLU A 253 26.88 12.17 -9.63
C GLU A 253 26.27 13.54 -9.98
N LEU A 254 27.01 14.62 -9.70
CA LEU A 254 26.51 16.01 -9.86
C LEU A 254 26.07 16.35 -11.29
N SER A 255 26.56 15.63 -12.30
CA SER A 255 26.14 15.79 -13.70
C SER A 255 24.66 15.48 -13.93
N THR A 256 24.06 14.66 -13.05
CA THR A 256 22.65 14.24 -13.12
C THR A 256 21.68 15.29 -12.58
N PHE A 257 22.19 16.33 -11.92
CA PHE A 257 21.39 17.38 -11.32
C PHE A 257 21.39 18.66 -12.16
N SER A 258 20.31 19.43 -12.01
CA SER A 258 20.15 20.71 -12.70
C SER A 258 21.18 21.73 -12.21
N PRO A 259 21.77 22.56 -13.08
CA PRO A 259 22.65 23.65 -12.67
C PRO A 259 21.87 24.71 -11.90
N VAL A 260 22.51 25.35 -10.91
CA VAL A 260 21.97 26.57 -10.31
C VAL A 260 22.05 27.75 -11.29
N TYR A 261 21.30 28.79 -10.99
CA TYR A 261 21.46 30.10 -11.60
C TYR A 261 22.38 30.95 -10.73
N ALA A 262 23.40 31.54 -11.32
CA ALA A 262 24.31 32.47 -10.65
C ALA A 262 23.99 33.91 -11.09
N ALA A 263 23.81 34.79 -10.11
CA ALA A 263 23.40 36.17 -10.32
C ALA A 263 24.58 37.11 -10.56
N GLY A 264 25.68 36.91 -9.82
CA GLY A 264 26.82 37.82 -9.80
C GLY A 264 27.49 37.87 -8.42
N PRO A 265 28.42 38.82 -8.21
CA PRO A 265 29.29 38.88 -7.03
C PRO A 265 28.51 39.19 -5.75
N PHE A 266 29.10 38.89 -4.59
CA PHE A 266 28.51 39.06 -3.26
C PHE A 266 27.87 40.44 -3.00
N ASN A 267 28.42 41.51 -3.58
CA ASN A 267 27.99 42.90 -3.36
C ASN A 267 26.90 43.40 -4.32
N MET A 268 26.30 42.52 -5.12
CA MET A 268 25.25 42.93 -6.06
C MET A 268 23.87 43.12 -5.40
N GLY A 269 23.00 43.92 -6.03
CA GLY A 269 21.60 44.04 -5.63
C GLY A 269 20.79 42.76 -5.92
N PRO A 270 19.69 42.51 -5.18
CA PRO A 270 19.09 43.39 -4.17
C PRO A 270 19.78 43.35 -2.80
N TRP A 271 20.73 42.43 -2.62
CA TRP A 271 21.33 42.11 -1.32
C TRP A 271 22.39 43.10 -0.83
N ASN A 272 23.19 43.66 -1.75
CA ASN A 272 24.21 44.67 -1.50
C ASN A 272 25.06 44.39 -0.23
N VAL A 273 25.58 43.16 -0.09
CA VAL A 273 26.31 42.75 1.10
C VAL A 273 27.52 43.66 1.33
N SER A 274 27.76 44.00 2.60
CA SER A 274 28.91 44.76 3.08
C SER A 274 30.23 44.21 2.53
N SER A 275 31.23 45.08 2.32
CA SER A 275 32.61 44.73 1.93
C SER A 275 33.37 43.86 2.95
N SER A 276 32.69 43.35 3.99
CA SER A 276 33.24 42.50 5.04
C SER A 276 33.08 41.00 4.77
N PHE A 277 32.33 40.59 3.73
CA PHE A 277 32.32 39.18 3.33
C PHE A 277 33.73 38.78 2.86
N PRO A 278 34.31 37.68 3.40
CA PRO A 278 35.74 37.44 3.27
C PRO A 278 36.17 36.95 1.88
N ASP A 279 35.22 36.57 1.03
CA ASP A 279 35.49 36.02 -0.30
C ASP A 279 34.89 36.89 -1.41
N PRO A 280 35.73 37.65 -2.14
CA PRO A 280 35.26 38.52 -3.21
C PRO A 280 34.81 37.77 -4.48
N ASN A 281 35.13 36.48 -4.60
CA ASN A 281 34.81 35.67 -5.78
C ASN A 281 33.48 34.92 -5.63
N ALA A 282 32.98 34.77 -4.41
CA ALA A 282 31.71 34.13 -4.15
C ALA A 282 30.56 34.85 -4.87
N GLN A 283 29.68 34.05 -5.49
CA GLN A 283 28.53 34.50 -6.24
C GLN A 283 27.24 34.10 -5.55
N TRP A 284 26.23 34.96 -5.68
CA TRP A 284 24.86 34.62 -5.32
C TRP A 284 24.32 33.56 -6.26
N ILE A 285 23.80 32.47 -5.70
CA ILE A 285 23.22 31.35 -6.45
C ILE A 285 21.82 31.00 -5.97
N TRP A 286 20.99 30.46 -6.87
CA TRP A 286 19.67 29.92 -6.55
C TRP A 286 19.19 28.87 -7.57
N TYR A 287 18.04 28.23 -7.32
CA TYR A 287 17.49 27.16 -8.18
C TYR A 287 16.48 27.63 -9.25
N THR A 288 16.14 28.93 -9.29
CA THR A 288 15.28 29.54 -10.33
C THR A 288 15.99 30.73 -10.96
N ALA A 289 15.69 31.07 -12.22
CA ALA A 289 16.43 32.08 -12.99
C ALA A 289 16.24 33.52 -12.45
N ASP A 290 15.01 33.89 -12.10
CA ASP A 290 14.63 35.26 -11.75
C ASP A 290 14.71 35.54 -10.24
N PHE A 291 15.55 34.78 -9.54
CA PHE A 291 15.61 34.74 -8.09
C PHE A 291 15.97 36.07 -7.43
N GLN A 292 16.61 36.99 -8.15
CA GLN A 292 16.91 38.34 -7.68
C GLN A 292 15.65 39.20 -7.52
N THR A 293 14.53 38.82 -8.14
CA THR A 293 13.30 39.61 -8.18
C THR A 293 12.13 38.87 -7.55
N ASN A 294 11.93 37.59 -7.87
CA ASN A 294 10.76 36.84 -7.48
C ASN A 294 10.99 35.32 -7.53
N ALA A 295 11.75 34.80 -6.59
CA ALA A 295 11.82 33.36 -6.35
C ALA A 295 10.52 32.84 -5.71
N PRO A 296 10.15 31.58 -5.95
CA PRO A 296 8.96 30.98 -5.36
C PRO A 296 9.08 30.86 -3.84
N ASN A 297 7.94 30.89 -3.14
CA ASN A 297 7.86 30.47 -1.75
C ASN A 297 7.90 28.94 -1.69
N ASN A 298 8.90 28.39 -1.01
CA ASN A 298 9.08 26.96 -0.82
C ASN A 298 9.24 26.59 0.66
N THR A 299 8.65 27.37 1.56
CA THR A 299 8.67 27.12 3.00
C THR A 299 8.04 25.75 3.31
N GLY A 300 8.76 24.89 4.02
CA GLY A 300 8.33 23.52 4.31
C GLY A 300 8.54 22.53 3.15
N SER A 301 9.17 22.98 2.06
CA SER A 301 9.58 22.15 0.93
C SER A 301 10.92 22.67 0.38
N PRO A 302 11.99 22.61 1.19
CA PRO A 302 13.28 23.17 0.83
C PRO A 302 13.84 22.52 -0.44
N MET A 303 14.61 23.30 -1.19
CA MET A 303 15.39 22.80 -2.31
C MET A 303 16.83 22.58 -1.86
N THR A 304 17.46 21.49 -2.28
CA THR A 304 18.88 21.26 -1.95
C THR A 304 19.77 21.84 -3.04
N LEU A 305 20.64 22.77 -2.69
CA LEU A 305 21.80 23.16 -3.49
C LEU A 305 22.97 22.26 -3.09
N ILE A 306 23.76 21.76 -4.04
CA ILE A 306 24.87 20.85 -3.75
C ILE A 306 26.05 21.08 -4.69
N ASN A 307 27.25 20.91 -4.15
CA ASN A 307 28.48 20.83 -4.92
C ASN A 307 29.51 19.94 -4.19
N ILE A 308 30.66 19.71 -4.84
CA ILE A 308 31.77 18.93 -4.34
C ILE A 308 33.06 19.73 -4.46
N PHE A 309 33.94 19.61 -3.47
CA PHE A 309 35.28 20.17 -3.51
C PHE A 309 36.28 19.15 -2.99
N ASN A 310 37.55 19.27 -3.41
CA ASN A 310 38.58 18.31 -3.04
C ASN A 310 39.62 18.98 -2.14
N TYR A 311 39.81 18.43 -0.94
CA TYR A 311 40.85 18.86 -0.01
C TYR A 311 42.06 17.93 -0.12
N THR A 312 43.23 18.47 -0.49
CA THR A 312 44.43 17.67 -0.77
C THR A 312 45.29 17.36 0.45
N GLY A 313 44.87 17.78 1.65
CA GLY A 313 45.59 17.45 2.87
C GLY A 313 45.45 15.98 3.26
N THR A 314 46.42 15.46 4.01
CA THR A 314 46.49 14.04 4.39
C THR A 314 45.78 13.71 5.71
N GLY A 315 45.22 14.70 6.39
CA GLY A 315 44.50 14.55 7.65
C GLY A 315 43.34 15.53 7.76
N TYR A 316 42.46 15.35 8.74
CA TYR A 316 41.35 16.26 8.97
C TYR A 316 41.83 17.69 9.26
N MET A 317 41.12 18.67 8.73
CA MET A 317 41.43 20.09 8.89
C MET A 317 40.24 20.83 9.50
N ASN A 318 40.48 21.63 10.53
CA ASN A 318 39.49 22.60 10.99
C ASN A 318 39.45 23.79 10.03
N ALA A 319 38.25 24.24 9.68
CA ALA A 319 38.02 25.38 8.81
C ALA A 319 36.79 26.16 9.27
N LYS A 320 36.53 27.30 8.63
CA LYS A 320 35.34 28.12 8.88
C LYS A 320 34.55 28.25 7.59
N LEU A 321 33.25 28.02 7.71
CA LEU A 321 32.29 28.34 6.66
C LEU A 321 31.65 29.68 6.98
N TYR A 322 31.58 30.55 5.99
CA TYR A 322 30.85 31.80 6.03
C TYR A 322 29.70 31.70 5.06
N GLY A 323 28.49 32.08 5.46
CA GLY A 323 27.39 32.15 4.51
C GLY A 323 26.29 33.11 4.87
N ILE A 324 25.53 33.45 3.84
CA ILE A 324 24.39 34.37 3.88
C ILE A 324 23.30 33.72 3.05
N CYS A 325 22.08 33.74 3.55
CA CYS A 325 20.94 33.24 2.81
C CYS A 325 19.75 34.17 2.93
N ASP A 326 19.03 34.32 1.82
CA ASP A 326 17.72 34.96 1.73
C ASP A 326 16.68 33.89 1.37
N ASN A 327 15.87 33.37 2.30
CA ASN A 327 15.77 33.77 3.71
C ASN A 327 16.55 32.86 4.67
N SER A 328 16.66 31.56 4.36
CA SER A 328 17.37 30.61 5.22
C SER A 328 17.92 29.39 4.50
N ALA A 329 19.02 28.87 5.00
CA ALA A 329 19.65 27.64 4.53
C ALA A 329 20.11 26.78 5.71
N THR A 330 19.79 25.49 5.71
CA THR A 330 20.48 24.53 6.59
C THR A 330 21.63 23.88 5.82
N ILE A 331 22.84 23.96 6.38
CA ILE A 331 24.07 23.53 5.71
C ILE A 331 24.45 22.12 6.16
N TYR A 332 24.89 21.32 5.20
CA TYR A 332 25.34 19.96 5.40
C TYR A 332 26.71 19.76 4.76
N LEU A 333 27.68 19.29 5.54
CA LEU A 333 28.99 18.85 5.06
C LEU A 333 28.99 17.32 5.06
N ASN A 334 29.23 16.73 3.89
CA ASN A 334 29.11 15.29 3.66
C ASN A 334 27.76 14.75 4.18
N GLY A 335 26.65 15.46 4.01
CA GLY A 335 25.33 15.00 4.50
C GLY A 335 25.12 15.11 6.02
N GLN A 336 26.13 15.49 6.83
CA GLN A 336 25.95 15.86 8.23
C GLN A 336 25.56 17.32 8.35
N SER A 337 24.45 17.61 9.05
CA SER A 337 24.01 18.99 9.34
C SER A 337 25.03 19.68 10.24
N ILE A 338 25.61 20.78 9.77
CA ILE A 338 26.60 21.57 10.51
C ILE A 338 25.99 22.83 11.15
N GLY A 339 24.84 23.29 10.67
CA GLY A 339 24.15 24.45 11.22
C GLY A 339 23.18 25.09 10.25
N THR A 340 22.50 26.14 10.72
CA THR A 340 21.54 26.91 9.91
C THR A 340 22.03 28.34 9.76
N ILE A 341 21.87 28.87 8.57
CA ILE A 341 22.12 30.26 8.18
C ILE A 341 20.74 30.90 8.00
N THR A 342 20.33 31.73 8.96
CA THR A 342 19.13 32.58 8.85
C THR A 342 19.60 34.02 8.75
N ASN A 343 19.38 34.68 7.61
CA ASN A 343 20.00 35.98 7.30
C ASN A 343 21.54 35.88 7.17
N GLY A 344 22.28 36.91 7.61
CA GLY A 344 23.73 37.02 7.46
C GLY A 344 24.21 38.37 6.89
N TRP A 345 23.29 39.34 6.77
CA TRP A 345 23.56 40.66 6.20
C TRP A 345 24.58 41.50 6.98
N SER A 346 24.62 41.34 8.31
CA SER A 346 25.54 42.03 9.20
C SER A 346 26.80 41.19 9.43
N GLU A 347 27.98 41.82 9.43
CA GLU A 347 29.27 41.24 9.85
C GLU A 347 29.92 40.21 8.90
N GLY A 348 29.59 40.24 7.60
CA GLY A 348 30.28 39.39 6.61
C GLY A 348 29.81 37.94 6.61
N GLY A 349 28.62 37.66 7.16
CA GLY A 349 27.95 36.36 7.12
C GLY A 349 28.03 35.55 8.40
N ILE A 350 27.16 34.55 8.52
CA ILE A 350 27.13 33.62 9.64
C ILE A 350 28.33 32.68 9.52
N GLN A 351 29.09 32.56 10.62
CA GLN A 351 30.25 31.67 10.71
C GLN A 351 29.86 30.34 11.34
N LEU A 352 30.17 29.24 10.67
CA LEU A 352 30.03 27.88 11.18
C LEU A 352 31.41 27.21 11.23
N PRO A 353 31.86 26.69 12.39
CA PRO A 353 33.07 25.88 12.46
C PRO A 353 32.80 24.54 11.77
N ILE A 354 33.75 24.09 10.95
CA ILE A 354 33.65 22.81 10.25
C ILE A 354 34.97 22.04 10.35
N THR A 355 34.90 20.73 10.16
CA THR A 355 36.07 19.87 10.00
C THR A 355 35.98 19.17 8.65
N ILE A 356 36.97 19.40 7.79
CA ILE A 356 37.05 18.90 6.42
C ILE A 356 37.86 17.60 6.42
N ALA A 357 37.36 16.58 5.74
CA ALA A 357 38.06 15.31 5.57
C ALA A 357 39.06 15.38 4.39
N PRO A 358 40.15 14.62 4.39
CA PRO A 358 40.98 14.40 3.20
C PRO A 358 40.15 13.97 1.97
N GLY A 359 40.52 14.46 0.79
CA GLY A 359 39.89 14.09 -0.48
C GLY A 359 38.59 14.83 -0.77
N ALA A 360 37.65 14.15 -1.45
CA ALA A 360 36.42 14.74 -1.92
C ALA A 360 35.43 14.99 -0.78
N ASN A 361 34.96 16.22 -0.63
CA ASN A 361 33.95 16.64 0.32
C ASN A 361 32.78 17.23 -0.44
N TYR A 362 31.58 16.79 -0.09
CA TYR A 362 30.37 17.39 -0.62
C TYR A 362 29.82 18.40 0.37
N ILE A 363 29.38 19.52 -0.16
CA ILE A 363 28.72 20.56 0.61
C ILE A 363 27.36 20.81 0.00
N SER A 364 26.34 20.89 0.85
CA SER A 364 24.97 21.13 0.40
C SER A 364 24.23 22.05 1.36
N ALA A 365 23.22 22.73 0.83
CA ALA A 365 22.38 23.66 1.54
C ALA A 365 20.91 23.38 1.21
N SER A 366 20.12 23.04 2.21
CA SER A 366 18.66 22.99 2.11
C SER A 366 18.14 24.43 2.22
N VAL A 367 17.78 25.05 1.09
CA VAL A 367 17.42 26.46 1.01
C VAL A 367 15.91 26.69 0.95
N GLU A 368 15.45 27.69 1.69
CA GLU A 368 14.06 28.13 1.76
C GLU A 368 13.92 29.63 1.53
N ASN A 369 12.83 29.98 0.85
CA ASN A 369 12.38 31.32 0.58
C ASN A 369 10.90 31.46 0.96
N GLN A 370 10.56 32.60 1.53
CA GLN A 370 9.20 33.01 1.91
C GLN A 370 8.49 33.79 0.78
N GLY A 371 9.20 34.09 -0.32
CA GLY A 371 8.71 34.78 -1.51
C GLY A 371 9.47 36.08 -1.76
N GLY A 372 9.43 36.58 -2.99
CA GLY A 372 10.25 37.74 -3.40
C GLY A 372 11.68 37.31 -3.77
N PRO A 373 12.68 38.21 -3.68
CA PRO A 373 14.06 37.83 -3.92
C PRO A 373 14.54 36.70 -3.00
N ALA A 374 15.43 35.85 -3.47
CA ALA A 374 16.02 34.77 -2.69
C ALA A 374 17.44 34.48 -3.17
N GLY A 375 18.36 34.10 -2.30
CA GLY A 375 19.73 33.87 -2.72
C GLY A 375 20.53 33.13 -1.67
N PHE A 376 21.53 32.39 -2.12
CA PHE A 376 22.49 31.75 -1.25
C PHE A 376 23.92 32.15 -1.64
N LEU A 377 24.72 32.52 -0.64
CA LEU A 377 26.11 32.91 -0.78
C LEU A 377 26.91 32.22 0.31
N MET A 378 28.03 31.59 -0.04
CA MET A 378 28.86 30.86 0.92
C MET A 378 30.31 30.76 0.46
N THR A 379 31.22 30.75 1.43
CA THR A 379 32.64 30.42 1.23
C THR A 379 33.16 29.56 2.39
N ILE A 380 34.19 28.77 2.12
CA ILE A 380 34.92 27.98 3.12
C ILE A 380 36.36 28.46 3.12
N ILE A 381 36.87 28.76 4.32
CA ILE A 381 38.19 29.32 4.51
C ILE A 381 38.95 28.48 5.55
N ASP A 382 40.22 28.18 5.25
CA ASP A 382 41.09 27.45 6.18
C ASP A 382 41.58 28.33 7.36
N THR A 383 42.39 27.76 8.26
CA THR A 383 42.95 28.50 9.40
C THR A 383 43.94 29.61 9.01
N ASN A 384 44.43 29.62 7.77
CA ASN A 384 45.36 30.61 7.23
C ASN A 384 44.67 31.70 6.40
N ASN A 385 43.33 31.75 6.42
CA ASN A 385 42.51 32.63 5.61
C ASN A 385 42.58 32.36 4.10
N THR A 386 42.91 31.13 3.68
CA THR A 386 42.87 30.70 2.28
C THR A 386 41.46 30.26 1.93
N ILE A 387 40.88 30.81 0.85
CA ILE A 387 39.61 30.36 0.29
C ILE A 387 39.80 28.96 -0.29
N LEU A 388 39.07 28.00 0.25
CA LEU A 388 39.07 26.60 -0.21
C LEU A 388 37.93 26.33 -1.20
N PHE A 389 36.80 27.02 -1.04
CA PHE A 389 35.60 26.75 -1.80
C PHE A 389 34.59 27.91 -1.71
N ASP A 390 33.82 28.14 -2.76
CA ASP A 390 32.85 29.23 -2.85
C ASP A 390 31.56 28.86 -3.60
N THR A 391 30.52 29.68 -3.45
CA THR A 391 29.31 29.59 -4.27
C THR A 391 29.54 30.18 -5.66
N ASN A 392 29.23 29.41 -6.70
CA ASN A 392 29.40 29.80 -8.08
C ASN A 392 28.49 28.97 -9.01
N PHE A 393 28.55 29.21 -10.32
CA PHE A 393 27.74 28.53 -11.32
C PHE A 393 27.96 27.01 -11.46
N LEU A 394 28.99 26.42 -10.83
CA LEU A 394 29.24 24.97 -10.87
C LEU A 394 28.30 24.18 -9.94
N TRP A 395 27.66 24.85 -8.99
CA TRP A 395 26.69 24.23 -8.09
C TRP A 395 25.49 23.67 -8.85
N LYS A 396 24.85 22.69 -8.22
CA LYS A 396 23.66 22.01 -8.73
C LYS A 396 22.50 22.13 -7.74
N TYR A 397 21.29 21.81 -8.18
CA TYR A 397 20.13 21.69 -7.29
C TYR A 397 19.30 20.44 -7.54
N THR A 398 18.60 20.00 -6.48
CA THR A 398 17.71 18.83 -6.49
C THR A 398 16.67 18.92 -5.37
N SER A 399 15.49 18.32 -5.58
CA SER A 399 14.45 18.23 -4.54
C SER A 399 14.72 17.12 -3.51
N ILE A 400 15.79 16.33 -3.70
CA ILE A 400 16.22 15.31 -2.73
C ILE A 400 16.80 16.02 -1.51
N HIS A 401 16.38 15.62 -0.31
CA HIS A 401 16.87 16.24 0.93
C HIS A 401 18.37 16.01 1.10
N ALA A 402 19.11 17.04 1.55
CA ALA A 402 20.57 17.02 1.67
C ALA A 402 21.13 15.81 2.45
N SER A 403 20.49 15.42 3.57
CA SER A 403 20.91 14.25 4.35
C SER A 403 20.72 12.90 3.65
N GLN A 404 19.95 12.85 2.56
CA GLN A 404 19.72 11.64 1.77
C GLN A 404 20.69 11.52 0.59
N LEU A 405 21.36 12.61 0.21
CA LEU A 405 22.30 12.62 -0.91
C LEU A 405 23.58 11.83 -0.60
N ILE A 406 24.01 11.86 0.66
CA ILE A 406 25.29 11.25 1.09
C ILE A 406 25.03 10.48 2.37
N PRO A 407 24.64 9.20 2.24
CA PRO A 407 24.52 8.31 3.39
C PRO A 407 25.86 8.24 4.13
N ASP A 408 25.81 8.21 5.46
CA ASP A 408 26.94 7.98 6.38
C ASP A 408 28.09 8.99 6.37
N ALA A 409 27.95 10.13 5.70
CA ALA A 409 28.86 11.27 5.81
C ALA A 409 30.37 11.03 5.62
N GLN A 410 30.70 10.08 4.76
CA GLN A 410 32.07 9.62 4.53
C GLN A 410 32.75 9.07 5.79
N ASN A 411 31.94 8.54 6.71
CA ASN A 411 32.36 7.84 7.90
C ASN A 411 32.13 6.34 7.73
N PHE A 412 32.69 5.76 6.66
CA PHE A 412 32.44 4.37 6.34
C PHE A 412 33.32 3.41 7.12
N THR A 413 32.72 2.26 7.45
CA THR A 413 33.41 1.00 7.77
C THR A 413 33.36 0.09 6.55
N VAL A 414 34.03 -1.06 6.58
CA VAL A 414 33.81 -2.13 5.59
C VAL A 414 32.32 -2.49 5.47
N ALA A 415 31.63 -2.64 6.60
CA ALA A 415 30.22 -3.02 6.61
C ALA A 415 29.33 -1.95 5.97
N SER A 416 29.47 -0.67 6.33
CA SER A 416 28.62 0.38 5.75
C SER A 416 28.95 0.65 4.27
N CYS A 417 30.22 0.58 3.86
CA CYS A 417 30.59 0.76 2.46
C CYS A 417 30.15 -0.42 1.59
N GLN A 418 30.25 -1.65 2.13
CA GLN A 418 29.66 -2.82 1.50
C GLN A 418 28.15 -2.62 1.32
N GLN A 419 27.43 -2.21 2.37
CA GLN A 419 25.99 -2.00 2.29
C GLN A 419 25.64 -0.91 1.27
N TYR A 420 26.41 0.17 1.20
CA TYR A 420 26.26 1.21 0.18
C TYR A 420 26.47 0.62 -1.23
N ALA A 421 27.55 -0.12 -1.43
CA ALA A 421 27.87 -0.74 -2.71
C ALA A 421 26.77 -1.73 -3.15
N VAL A 422 26.31 -2.61 -2.26
CA VAL A 422 25.22 -3.55 -2.52
C VAL A 422 23.94 -2.80 -2.86
N THR A 423 23.55 -1.81 -2.05
CA THR A 423 22.32 -1.01 -2.25
C THR A 423 22.30 -0.34 -3.61
N ASN A 424 23.45 0.10 -4.11
CA ASN A 424 23.60 0.76 -5.40
C ASN A 424 24.02 -0.20 -6.54
N GLY A 425 23.96 -1.52 -6.31
CA GLY A 425 24.19 -2.51 -7.36
C GLY A 425 25.64 -2.61 -7.85
N TYR A 426 26.60 -2.29 -7.00
CA TYR A 426 28.03 -2.48 -7.25
C TYR A 426 28.51 -3.86 -6.80
N GLN A 427 29.53 -4.39 -7.48
CA GLN A 427 30.17 -5.67 -7.16
C GLN A 427 31.43 -5.51 -6.31
N TYR A 428 32.04 -4.33 -6.36
CA TYR A 428 33.27 -4.00 -5.68
C TYR A 428 33.11 -2.70 -4.93
N PHE A 429 33.80 -2.60 -3.80
CA PHE A 429 33.96 -1.35 -3.09
C PHE A 429 35.39 -1.18 -2.59
N GLY A 430 35.80 0.07 -2.40
CA GLY A 430 37.11 0.48 -1.95
C GLY A 430 36.97 1.36 -0.73
N LEU A 431 37.88 1.26 0.22
CA LEU A 431 37.99 2.18 1.34
C LEU A 431 39.30 2.93 1.27
N GLN A 432 39.23 4.25 1.41
CA GLN A 432 40.39 5.12 1.23
C GLN A 432 40.31 6.31 2.20
N ASN A 433 41.48 6.86 2.55
CA ASN A 433 41.67 8.11 3.30
C ASN A 433 41.03 8.16 4.70
N GLY A 434 40.96 7.01 5.39
CA GLY A 434 40.47 6.98 6.78
C GLY A 434 40.62 5.61 7.42
N ALA A 435 39.88 5.40 8.51
CA ALA A 435 39.78 4.14 9.24
C ALA A 435 38.30 3.73 9.39
N ALA A 436 38.03 2.73 10.23
CA ALA A 436 36.67 2.33 10.58
C ALA A 436 35.86 3.53 11.08
N GLY A 437 34.81 3.89 10.35
CA GLY A 437 33.92 5.00 10.69
C GLY A 437 34.47 6.38 10.32
N THR A 438 35.53 6.48 9.53
CA THR A 438 36.11 7.76 9.05
C THR A 438 36.59 7.70 7.61
N SER A 439 36.42 6.56 6.93
CA SER A 439 36.92 6.36 5.57
C SER A 439 35.90 6.71 4.50
N GLN A 440 36.41 7.12 3.35
CA GLN A 440 35.62 7.34 2.16
C GLN A 440 35.29 5.99 1.51
N CYS A 441 34.07 5.85 1.01
CA CYS A 441 33.66 4.66 0.28
C CYS A 441 33.79 4.92 -1.21
N PHE A 442 34.37 3.96 -1.93
CA PHE A 442 34.48 3.96 -3.37
C PHE A 442 33.80 2.71 -3.91
N VAL A 443 33.22 2.75 -5.11
CA VAL A 443 32.42 1.66 -5.66
C VAL A 443 32.71 1.43 -7.13
N SER A 444 32.58 0.18 -7.59
CA SER A 444 32.83 -0.21 -8.97
C SER A 444 32.10 -1.51 -9.34
N ASN A 445 31.87 -1.69 -10.63
CA ASN A 445 31.45 -2.97 -11.22
C ASN A 445 32.54 -3.60 -12.11
N ASP A 446 33.71 -2.96 -12.20
CA ASP A 446 34.82 -3.35 -13.07
C ASP A 446 36.09 -3.51 -12.24
N LEU A 447 36.48 -4.77 -12.02
CA LEU A 447 37.69 -5.11 -11.26
C LEU A 447 38.97 -4.61 -11.96
N SER A 448 38.99 -4.63 -13.29
CA SER A 448 40.16 -4.18 -14.06
C SER A 448 40.38 -2.70 -13.83
N LYS A 449 39.31 -1.88 -13.81
CA LYS A 449 39.41 -0.47 -13.45
C LYS A 449 39.79 -0.25 -12.00
N SER A 450 39.20 -1.00 -11.07
CA SER A 450 39.51 -0.90 -9.63
C SER A 450 40.97 -1.21 -9.29
N THR A 451 41.68 -1.93 -10.15
CA THR A 451 43.06 -2.38 -9.93
C THR A 451 44.06 -1.78 -10.93
N GLN A 452 43.63 -0.86 -11.80
CA GLN A 452 44.39 -0.41 -12.98
C GLN A 452 45.72 0.29 -12.68
N TYR A 453 45.90 0.86 -11.48
CA TYR A 453 47.13 1.56 -11.08
C TYR A 453 48.09 0.69 -10.26
N GLY A 454 47.87 -0.63 -10.26
CA GLY A 454 48.74 -1.60 -9.59
C GLY A 454 48.59 -1.63 -8.07
N SER A 455 49.22 -2.62 -7.45
CA SER A 455 49.15 -2.85 -6.00
C SER A 455 49.93 -1.79 -5.20
N ALA A 456 49.50 -1.59 -3.96
CA ALA A 456 50.11 -0.64 -3.03
C ALA A 456 50.15 -1.19 -1.59
N ASP A 457 51.19 -0.84 -0.84
CA ASP A 457 51.37 -1.28 0.55
C ASP A 457 50.85 -0.26 1.59
N SER A 458 50.39 0.92 1.16
CA SER A 458 49.94 2.00 2.06
C SER A 458 48.56 1.71 2.66
N ILE A 459 48.56 0.99 3.78
CA ILE A 459 47.35 0.51 4.45
C ILE A 459 47.22 0.96 5.91
N MET A 460 46.00 0.92 6.43
CA MET A 460 45.67 0.98 7.85
C MET A 460 44.82 -0.24 8.22
N LYS A 461 45.05 -0.82 9.40
CA LYS A 461 44.10 -1.78 9.99
C LYS A 461 43.17 -1.03 10.93
N GLY A 462 41.86 -1.08 10.68
CA GLY A 462 40.85 -0.43 11.52
C GLY A 462 40.66 -1.15 12.85
N SER A 463 39.92 -0.51 13.77
CA SER A 463 39.50 -1.12 15.04
C SER A 463 38.56 -2.32 14.86
N ASP A 464 37.91 -2.41 13.70
CA ASP A 464 37.11 -3.54 13.23
C ASP A 464 37.94 -4.71 12.66
N GLY A 465 39.27 -4.57 12.64
CA GLY A 465 40.19 -5.56 12.08
C GLY A 465 40.30 -5.55 10.55
N SER A 466 39.55 -4.69 9.86
CA SER A 466 39.54 -4.57 8.40
C SER A 466 40.69 -3.72 7.87
N VAL A 467 40.97 -3.81 6.57
CA VAL A 467 42.00 -3.02 5.87
C VAL A 467 41.40 -1.80 5.19
N TYR A 468 42.05 -0.65 5.36
CA TYR A 468 41.70 0.63 4.78
C TYR A 468 42.90 1.18 4.01
N GLY A 469 42.69 1.83 2.87
CA GLY A 469 43.77 2.46 2.11
C GLY A 469 44.08 3.88 2.59
N LYS A 470 45.32 4.33 2.38
CA LYS A 470 45.79 5.70 2.69
C LYS A 470 46.37 6.37 1.46
N ASN A 471 46.33 7.70 1.40
CA ASN A 471 47.03 8.50 0.39
C ASN A 471 46.68 8.10 -1.05
N ASP A 472 45.41 8.19 -1.42
CA ASP A 472 44.93 7.74 -2.74
C ASP A 472 45.24 6.24 -2.99
N VAL A 473 45.03 5.39 -1.98
CA VAL A 473 45.03 3.93 -2.13
C VAL A 473 43.64 3.42 -1.77
N ASN A 474 43.08 2.56 -2.63
CA ASN A 474 41.83 1.87 -2.37
C ASN A 474 42.12 0.50 -1.76
N ALA A 475 41.64 0.25 -0.54
CA ALA A 475 41.51 -1.11 -0.03
C ALA A 475 40.27 -1.75 -0.66
N VAL A 476 40.48 -2.58 -1.70
CA VAL A 476 39.40 -3.09 -2.55
C VAL A 476 38.85 -4.40 -2.02
N TYR A 477 37.53 -4.49 -1.98
CA TYR A 477 36.77 -5.64 -1.55
C TYR A 477 35.78 -6.05 -2.65
N LYS A 478 35.53 -7.36 -2.75
CA LYS A 478 34.50 -7.97 -3.59
C LYS A 478 33.30 -8.36 -2.75
N ILE A 479 32.11 -7.98 -3.19
CA ILE A 479 30.85 -8.48 -2.63
C ILE A 479 30.66 -9.93 -3.08
N MET A 480 30.49 -10.85 -2.13
CA MET A 480 30.47 -12.28 -2.42
C MET A 480 29.12 -12.76 -2.99
N THR A 481 28.00 -12.16 -2.57
CA THR A 481 26.68 -12.46 -3.15
C THR A 481 25.74 -11.26 -3.03
N PRO A 482 25.81 -10.28 -3.96
CA PRO A 482 24.90 -9.13 -3.92
C PRO A 482 23.47 -9.65 -4.03
N GLY A 483 22.60 -9.33 -3.06
CA GLY A 483 21.25 -9.92 -2.89
C GLY A 483 20.48 -10.22 -4.17
N TYR A 484 19.47 -9.42 -4.50
CA TYR A 484 18.82 -9.50 -5.80
C TYR A 484 18.68 -8.08 -6.39
N PRO A 485 19.76 -7.52 -6.99
CA PRO A 485 19.72 -6.17 -7.55
C PRO A 485 18.63 -5.96 -8.60
N ALA A 486 18.27 -7.01 -9.35
CA ALA A 486 17.16 -6.98 -10.31
C ALA A 486 15.79 -6.71 -9.67
N ASN A 487 15.68 -6.86 -8.34
CA ASN A 487 14.47 -6.53 -7.59
C ASN A 487 14.45 -5.08 -7.09
N LEU A 488 15.56 -4.34 -7.15
CA LEU A 488 15.60 -2.94 -6.70
C LEU A 488 14.65 -2.07 -7.52
N GLY A 489 13.88 -1.22 -6.84
CA GLY A 489 12.88 -0.36 -7.47
C GLY A 489 11.56 -1.06 -7.81
N LYS A 490 11.44 -2.38 -7.59
CA LYS A 490 10.15 -3.06 -7.71
C LYS A 490 9.22 -2.65 -6.58
N ALA A 491 7.93 -2.59 -6.87
CA ALA A 491 6.88 -2.40 -5.89
C ALA A 491 5.77 -3.42 -6.10
N GLY A 492 5.04 -3.78 -5.05
CA GLY A 492 3.92 -4.71 -5.15
C GLY A 492 2.94 -4.60 -4.00
N TYR A 493 1.74 -5.09 -4.22
CA TYR A 493 0.72 -5.24 -3.18
C TYR A 493 0.72 -6.67 -2.66
N ILE A 494 0.84 -6.86 -1.34
CA ILE A 494 0.78 -8.17 -0.69
C ILE A 494 -0.64 -8.41 -0.19
N ASN A 495 -1.29 -9.46 -0.69
CA ASN A 495 -2.66 -9.81 -0.32
C ASN A 495 -2.73 -10.63 0.98
N GLU A 496 -3.95 -11.01 1.38
CA GLU A 496 -4.25 -11.80 2.58
C GLU A 496 -3.62 -13.20 2.58
N ASP A 497 -3.25 -13.72 1.41
CA ASP A 497 -2.59 -15.02 1.22
C ASP A 497 -1.06 -14.89 1.12
N SER A 498 -0.51 -13.75 1.53
CA SER A 498 0.93 -13.43 1.50
C SER A 498 1.54 -13.56 0.10
N THR A 499 0.72 -13.33 -0.94
CA THR A 499 1.12 -13.32 -2.34
C THR A 499 1.27 -11.88 -2.82
N VAL A 500 2.39 -11.56 -3.47
CA VAL A 500 2.66 -10.22 -4.00
C VAL A 500 2.27 -10.11 -5.47
N SER A 501 1.46 -9.10 -5.79
CA SER A 501 1.17 -8.68 -7.17
C SER A 501 1.99 -7.43 -7.48
N GLU A 502 2.87 -7.51 -8.46
CA GLU A 502 3.81 -6.43 -8.78
C GLU A 502 3.12 -5.26 -9.49
N TYR A 503 3.53 -4.04 -9.20
CA TYR A 503 3.15 -2.87 -9.98
C TYR A 503 4.05 -2.74 -11.22
N PRO A 504 3.48 -2.42 -12.40
CA PRO A 504 4.28 -2.07 -13.57
C PRO A 504 5.18 -0.87 -13.30
N LYS A 505 6.38 -0.84 -13.91
CA LYS A 505 7.37 0.23 -13.73
C LYS A 505 6.80 1.64 -13.94
N GLY A 506 5.87 1.82 -14.87
CA GLY A 506 5.22 3.11 -15.15
C GLY A 506 4.26 3.60 -14.06
N MET A 507 3.86 2.75 -13.13
CA MET A 507 3.05 3.13 -11.96
C MET A 507 3.91 3.45 -10.73
N ILE A 508 5.24 3.41 -10.83
CA ILE A 508 6.15 3.63 -9.70
C ILE A 508 6.92 4.93 -9.96
N SER A 509 6.84 5.88 -9.03
CA SER A 509 7.56 7.14 -9.13
C SER A 509 8.01 7.63 -7.76
N ASN A 510 9.31 7.83 -7.56
CA ASN A 510 9.91 8.39 -6.36
C ASN A 510 9.36 7.81 -5.04
N GLY A 511 9.24 6.47 -4.95
CA GLY A 511 8.72 5.82 -3.76
C GLY A 511 7.22 6.05 -3.52
N SER A 512 6.45 6.29 -4.58
CA SER A 512 4.98 6.38 -4.59
C SER A 512 4.39 5.53 -5.72
N ILE A 513 3.15 5.06 -5.55
CA ILE A 513 2.39 4.35 -6.60
C ILE A 513 1.43 5.32 -7.29
N LEU A 514 1.70 5.62 -8.55
CA LEU A 514 0.88 6.50 -9.39
C LEU A 514 -0.37 5.77 -9.89
N GLY A 515 -1.53 6.39 -9.70
CA GLY A 515 -2.79 5.90 -10.25
C GLY A 515 -3.27 4.57 -9.66
N ALA A 516 -2.73 4.13 -8.52
CA ALA A 516 -3.30 3.01 -7.79
C ALA A 516 -4.77 3.28 -7.43
N ASN A 517 -5.59 2.24 -7.44
CA ASN A 517 -6.98 2.34 -7.02
C ASN A 517 -7.07 2.84 -5.56
N ASN A 518 -8.09 3.64 -5.24
CA ASN A 518 -8.26 4.21 -3.90
C ASN A 518 -8.45 3.17 -2.78
N SER A 519 -8.81 1.92 -3.12
CA SER A 519 -8.84 0.81 -2.16
C SER A 519 -7.45 0.32 -1.74
N CYS A 520 -6.39 0.72 -2.46
CA CYS A 520 -5.02 0.34 -2.17
C CYS A 520 -4.37 1.30 -1.16
N PRO A 521 -3.59 0.80 -0.19
CA PRO A 521 -2.87 1.65 0.74
C PRO A 521 -1.95 2.62 0.01
N LYS A 522 -1.95 3.90 0.37
CA LYS A 522 -1.05 4.88 -0.24
C LYS A 522 0.39 4.76 0.27
N GLU A 523 0.54 4.30 1.51
CA GLU A 523 1.84 4.13 2.16
C GLU A 523 2.59 2.93 1.57
N LEU A 524 3.87 3.14 1.25
CA LEU A 524 4.79 2.10 0.82
C LEU A 524 5.69 1.68 1.99
N GLN A 525 5.64 0.39 2.32
CA GLN A 525 6.57 -0.20 3.27
C GLN A 525 7.86 -0.59 2.55
N SER A 526 8.98 -0.08 3.06
CA SER A 526 10.29 -0.43 2.51
C SER A 526 10.67 -1.86 2.90
N ILE A 527 11.09 -2.65 1.92
CA ILE A 527 11.63 -4.00 2.12
C ILE A 527 12.92 -4.19 1.33
N ASN A 528 13.71 -5.19 1.71
CA ASN A 528 14.93 -5.52 0.99
C ASN A 528 14.71 -6.57 -0.11
N SER A 529 15.69 -6.70 -1.00
CA SER A 529 15.62 -7.61 -2.15
C SER A 529 15.49 -9.10 -1.79
N ILE A 530 15.94 -9.52 -0.60
CA ILE A 530 15.84 -10.91 -0.13
C ILE A 530 14.42 -11.19 0.35
N VAL A 531 13.84 -10.29 1.13
CA VAL A 531 12.44 -10.36 1.55
C VAL A 531 11.56 -10.44 0.31
N TRP A 532 11.80 -9.55 -0.68
CA TRP A 532 11.07 -9.59 -1.94
C TRP A 532 11.17 -10.95 -2.62
N GLU A 533 12.36 -11.51 -2.78
CA GLU A 533 12.54 -12.79 -3.45
C GLU A 533 11.81 -13.94 -2.73
N GLY A 534 11.77 -13.91 -1.40
CA GLY A 534 11.05 -14.90 -0.60
C GLY A 534 9.52 -14.84 -0.68
N LEU A 535 8.95 -13.76 -1.23
CA LEU A 535 7.50 -13.62 -1.38
C LEU A 535 6.96 -14.49 -2.53
N LYS A 536 5.85 -15.17 -2.27
CA LYS A 536 5.10 -15.87 -3.32
C LYS A 536 4.61 -14.85 -4.36
N LYS A 537 5.00 -15.02 -5.61
CA LYS A 537 4.64 -14.10 -6.71
C LYS A 537 3.28 -14.45 -7.31
N SER A 538 2.48 -13.43 -7.62
CA SER A 538 1.28 -13.54 -8.44
C SER A 538 1.65 -13.50 -9.91
N ASP A 539 0.96 -14.27 -10.75
CA ASP A 539 1.09 -14.19 -12.22
C ASP A 539 0.42 -12.92 -12.80
N LYS A 540 -0.32 -12.17 -11.97
CA LYS A 540 -1.04 -10.96 -12.36
C LYS A 540 -0.34 -9.71 -11.82
N PHE A 541 -0.08 -8.77 -12.71
CA PHE A 541 0.37 -7.42 -12.36
C PHE A 541 -0.81 -6.58 -11.88
N MET A 542 -0.50 -5.63 -11.00
CA MET A 542 -1.43 -4.58 -10.59
C MET A 542 -1.65 -3.60 -11.76
N SER A 543 -2.82 -2.97 -11.75
CA SER A 543 -3.22 -1.91 -12.68
C SER A 543 -3.94 -0.80 -11.93
N ALA A 544 -4.20 0.33 -12.58
CA ALA A 544 -4.99 1.42 -11.99
C ALA A 544 -6.42 0.98 -11.59
N SER A 545 -6.95 -0.06 -12.22
CA SER A 545 -8.27 -0.64 -11.90
C SER A 545 -8.20 -1.78 -10.89
N SER A 546 -7.00 -2.24 -10.52
CA SER A 546 -6.84 -3.34 -9.57
C SER A 546 -7.22 -2.86 -8.18
N THR A 547 -8.20 -3.52 -7.57
CA THR A 547 -8.61 -3.27 -6.19
C THR A 547 -7.69 -3.99 -5.22
N CYS A 548 -7.58 -3.46 -4.00
CA CYS A 548 -6.80 -4.06 -2.92
C CYS A 548 -7.68 -4.38 -1.71
N GLY A 549 -7.16 -5.24 -0.84
CA GLY A 549 -7.70 -5.51 0.49
C GLY A 549 -9.16 -5.93 0.47
N LEU A 550 -9.96 -5.29 1.33
CA LEU A 550 -11.38 -5.63 1.46
C LEU A 550 -12.14 -5.42 0.15
N ALA A 551 -11.81 -4.38 -0.64
CA ALA A 551 -12.49 -4.09 -1.90
C ALA A 551 -12.32 -5.23 -2.90
N ASN A 552 -11.12 -5.80 -2.98
CA ASN A 552 -10.87 -6.98 -3.81
C ASN A 552 -11.61 -8.21 -3.28
N ALA A 553 -11.54 -8.45 -1.97
CA ALA A 553 -12.15 -9.62 -1.34
C ALA A 553 -13.68 -9.67 -1.52
N VAL A 554 -14.35 -8.51 -1.53
CA VAL A 554 -15.83 -8.43 -1.64
C VAL A 554 -16.34 -8.12 -3.04
N GLN A 555 -15.47 -7.92 -4.02
CA GLN A 555 -15.87 -7.42 -5.34
C GLN A 555 -16.94 -8.28 -6.01
N ALA A 556 -16.78 -9.62 -5.98
CA ALA A 556 -17.72 -10.55 -6.59
C ALA A 556 -19.08 -10.56 -5.88
N ASP A 557 -19.07 -10.53 -4.54
CA ASP A 557 -20.29 -10.47 -3.73
C ASP A 557 -21.02 -9.15 -3.95
N GLN A 558 -20.29 -8.03 -4.00
CA GLN A 558 -20.84 -6.70 -4.26
C GLN A 558 -21.47 -6.61 -5.65
N ALA A 559 -20.82 -7.15 -6.69
CA ALA A 559 -21.38 -7.22 -8.03
C ALA A 559 -22.68 -8.04 -8.06
N THR A 560 -22.72 -9.16 -7.33
CA THR A 560 -23.91 -10.02 -7.23
C THR A 560 -25.08 -9.29 -6.54
N VAL A 561 -24.81 -8.58 -5.43
CA VAL A 561 -25.81 -7.78 -4.72
C VAL A 561 -26.34 -6.65 -5.61
N GLN A 562 -25.46 -5.95 -6.33
CA GLN A 562 -25.86 -4.87 -7.23
C GLN A 562 -26.74 -5.37 -8.38
N GLU A 563 -26.37 -6.49 -9.01
CA GLU A 563 -27.13 -7.09 -10.10
C GLU A 563 -28.52 -7.55 -9.64
N LEU A 564 -28.60 -8.26 -8.50
CA LEU A 564 -29.88 -8.68 -7.93
C LEU A 564 -30.74 -7.48 -7.49
N GLY A 565 -30.11 -6.42 -6.96
CA GLY A 565 -30.79 -5.17 -6.63
C GLY A 565 -31.41 -4.51 -7.86
N LYS A 566 -30.70 -4.49 -8.99
CA LYS A 566 -31.24 -3.99 -10.27
C LYS A 566 -32.39 -4.85 -10.78
N GLN A 567 -32.28 -6.18 -10.72
CA GLN A 567 -33.37 -7.08 -11.12
C GLN A 567 -34.63 -6.89 -10.27
N LEU A 568 -34.48 -6.60 -8.96
CA LEU A 568 -35.58 -6.26 -8.07
C LEU A 568 -36.24 -4.92 -8.44
N GLU A 569 -35.44 -3.90 -8.74
CA GLU A 569 -35.89 -2.58 -9.20
C GLU A 569 -36.73 -2.72 -10.48
N ASP A 570 -36.21 -3.45 -11.49
CA ASP A 570 -36.91 -3.72 -12.74
C ASP A 570 -38.21 -4.50 -12.53
N MET A 571 -38.22 -5.48 -11.62
CA MET A 571 -39.41 -6.26 -11.31
C MET A 571 -40.48 -5.42 -10.59
N CYS A 572 -40.09 -4.55 -9.66
CA CYS A 572 -40.98 -3.59 -9.01
C CYS A 572 -41.68 -2.70 -10.04
N ASN A 573 -40.93 -2.16 -11.00
CA ASN A 573 -41.48 -1.30 -12.04
C ASN A 573 -42.49 -2.05 -12.92
N LYS A 574 -42.19 -3.29 -13.33
CA LYS A 574 -43.14 -4.14 -14.08
C LYS A 574 -44.43 -4.41 -13.29
N ILE A 575 -44.33 -4.64 -11.99
CA ILE A 575 -45.48 -4.81 -11.11
C ILE A 575 -46.32 -3.53 -11.05
N ILE A 576 -45.68 -2.37 -10.87
CA ILE A 576 -46.34 -1.06 -10.83
C ILE A 576 -47.06 -0.76 -12.15
N GLU A 577 -46.38 -0.93 -13.29
CA GLU A 577 -46.97 -0.77 -14.63
C GLU A 577 -48.19 -1.68 -14.82
N ARG A 578 -48.10 -2.93 -14.36
CA ARG A 578 -49.22 -3.86 -14.47
C ARG A 578 -50.39 -3.48 -13.56
N ILE A 579 -50.11 -2.95 -12.37
CA ILE A 579 -51.14 -2.42 -11.48
C ILE A 579 -51.85 -1.23 -12.14
N HIS A 580 -51.11 -0.27 -12.69
CA HIS A 580 -51.69 0.86 -13.41
C HIS A 580 -52.52 0.43 -14.63
N TYR A 581 -52.07 -0.58 -15.36
CA TYR A 581 -52.88 -1.18 -16.44
C TYR A 581 -54.22 -1.70 -15.91
N LEU A 582 -54.24 -2.40 -14.77
CA LEU A 582 -55.47 -2.89 -14.15
C LEU A 582 -56.36 -1.76 -13.61
N GLU A 583 -55.78 -0.68 -13.09
CA GLU A 583 -56.51 0.52 -12.64
C GLU A 583 -57.17 1.28 -13.79
N GLY A 584 -56.54 1.29 -14.97
CA GLY A 584 -57.03 1.98 -16.17
C GLY A 584 -58.18 1.27 -16.88
N LEU A 585 -58.55 0.06 -16.46
CA LEU A 585 -59.70 -0.67 -17.00
C LEU A 585 -61.00 -0.10 -16.42
N ASP A 586 -62.08 -0.06 -17.23
CA ASP A 586 -63.34 0.62 -16.88
C ASP A 586 -63.89 0.17 -15.51
N SER A 587 -64.35 1.14 -14.72
CA SER A 587 -64.94 0.97 -13.39
C SER A 587 -66.07 -0.06 -13.35
N SER A 588 -66.85 -0.17 -14.43
CA SER A 588 -67.93 -1.15 -14.57
C SER A 588 -67.40 -2.59 -14.64
N ILE A 589 -66.23 -2.78 -15.25
CA ILE A 589 -65.56 -4.07 -15.40
C ILE A 589 -64.88 -4.46 -14.09
N ILE A 590 -64.28 -3.49 -13.38
CA ILE A 590 -63.70 -3.72 -12.05
C ILE A 590 -64.77 -4.22 -11.07
N GLN A 591 -65.97 -3.61 -11.08
CA GLN A 591 -67.10 -4.05 -10.27
C GLN A 591 -67.60 -5.46 -10.65
N GLN A 592 -67.64 -5.79 -11.95
CA GLN A 592 -68.12 -7.09 -12.41
C GLN A 592 -67.11 -8.23 -12.23
N THR A 593 -65.81 -7.93 -12.29
CA THR A 593 -64.74 -8.92 -12.12
C THR A 593 -64.39 -9.22 -10.67
N GLY A 594 -64.96 -8.45 -9.71
CA GLY A 594 -64.71 -8.62 -8.29
C GLY A 594 -63.30 -8.21 -7.86
N ILE A 595 -62.57 -7.46 -8.70
CA ILE A 595 -61.27 -6.91 -8.35
C ILE A 595 -61.49 -5.83 -7.30
N ASN A 596 -60.96 -6.07 -6.10
CA ASN A 596 -61.05 -5.11 -5.03
C ASN A 596 -60.07 -3.96 -5.29
N LYS A 597 -60.58 -2.82 -5.79
CA LYS A 597 -59.79 -1.60 -6.04
C LYS A 597 -58.91 -1.24 -4.84
N LYS A 598 -59.43 -1.36 -3.62
CA LYS A 598 -58.66 -1.08 -2.40
C LYS A 598 -57.43 -2.00 -2.26
N ALA A 599 -57.55 -3.28 -2.63
CA ALA A 599 -56.42 -4.20 -2.59
C ALA A 599 -55.36 -3.85 -3.65
N LEU A 600 -55.79 -3.33 -4.80
CA LEU A 600 -54.90 -2.86 -5.86
C LEU A 600 -54.16 -1.58 -5.42
N ASP A 601 -54.87 -0.62 -4.82
CA ASP A 601 -54.30 0.61 -4.25
C ASP A 601 -53.29 0.28 -3.12
N GLU A 602 -53.61 -0.68 -2.25
CA GLU A 602 -52.73 -1.17 -1.18
C GLU A 602 -51.47 -1.84 -1.76
N MET A 603 -51.61 -2.64 -2.82
CA MET A 603 -50.49 -3.23 -3.53
C MET A 603 -49.61 -2.18 -4.21
N LEU A 604 -50.21 -1.21 -4.91
CA LEU A 604 -49.49 -0.12 -5.56
C LEU A 604 -48.64 0.64 -4.54
N THR A 605 -49.26 1.05 -3.44
CA THR A 605 -48.60 1.74 -2.33
C THR A 605 -47.43 0.91 -1.78
N LYS A 606 -47.63 -0.41 -1.60
CA LYS A 606 -46.60 -1.33 -1.11
C LYS A 606 -45.40 -1.41 -2.07
N TYR A 607 -45.62 -1.61 -3.37
CA TYR A 607 -44.53 -1.73 -4.34
C TYR A 607 -43.84 -0.39 -4.61
N GLN A 608 -44.57 0.73 -4.61
CA GLN A 608 -43.98 2.07 -4.64
C GLN A 608 -43.09 2.32 -3.41
N SER A 609 -43.53 1.88 -2.22
CA SER A 609 -42.73 1.97 -1.00
C SER A 609 -41.47 1.11 -1.08
N TYR A 610 -41.56 -0.13 -1.58
CA TYR A 610 -40.37 -0.96 -1.82
C TYR A 610 -39.42 -0.33 -2.82
N ASN A 611 -39.92 0.16 -3.95
CA ASN A 611 -39.10 0.81 -4.96
C ASN A 611 -38.36 2.02 -4.38
N LYS A 612 -39.07 2.87 -3.62
CA LYS A 612 -38.47 4.02 -2.92
C LYS A 612 -37.39 3.58 -1.93
N GLN A 613 -37.66 2.57 -1.11
CA GLN A 613 -36.67 2.03 -0.18
C GLN A 613 -35.44 1.48 -0.91
N PHE A 614 -35.60 0.75 -2.02
CA PHE A 614 -34.47 0.25 -2.80
C PHE A 614 -33.62 1.37 -3.38
N ILE A 615 -34.25 2.44 -3.90
CA ILE A 615 -33.54 3.62 -4.40
C ILE A 615 -32.74 4.29 -3.26
N GLU A 616 -33.36 4.50 -2.10
CA GLU A 616 -32.71 5.10 -0.92
C GLU A 616 -31.56 4.22 -0.38
N TYR A 617 -31.75 2.89 -0.34
CA TYR A 617 -30.71 1.93 0.06
C TYR A 617 -29.54 1.90 -0.93
N LYS A 618 -29.81 1.95 -2.24
CA LYS A 618 -28.76 1.99 -3.27
C LYS A 618 -27.87 3.22 -3.09
N THR A 619 -28.46 4.39 -2.86
CA THR A 619 -27.70 5.63 -2.64
C THR A 619 -26.92 5.64 -1.33
N SER A 620 -27.50 5.18 -0.23
CA SER A 620 -26.85 5.24 1.09
C SER A 620 -25.87 4.10 1.33
N GLU A 621 -26.19 2.87 0.91
CA GLU A 621 -25.34 1.69 1.10
C GLU A 621 -24.19 1.65 0.09
N GLN A 622 -24.35 2.14 -1.15
CA GLN A 622 -23.17 2.32 -2.04
C GLN A 622 -22.23 3.40 -1.50
N GLN A 623 -22.75 4.48 -0.91
CA GLN A 623 -21.92 5.49 -0.26
C GLN A 623 -21.25 4.94 0.99
N ASN A 624 -21.95 4.15 1.80
CA ASN A 624 -21.40 3.57 3.03
C ASN A 624 -20.42 2.42 2.77
N ILE A 625 -20.67 1.56 1.78
CA ILE A 625 -19.72 0.51 1.38
C ILE A 625 -18.51 1.15 0.71
N SER A 626 -18.69 2.11 -0.20
CA SER A 626 -17.56 2.85 -0.77
C SER A 626 -16.80 3.64 0.30
N GLY A 627 -17.51 4.17 1.30
CA GLY A 627 -16.96 4.80 2.49
C GLY A 627 -16.12 3.82 3.31
N ILE A 628 -16.66 2.66 3.70
CA ILE A 628 -15.94 1.60 4.43
C ILE A 628 -14.71 1.11 3.65
N LEU A 629 -14.82 1.01 2.32
CA LEU A 629 -13.72 0.63 1.42
C LEU A 629 -12.67 1.73 1.26
N THR A 630 -13.05 3.00 1.40
CA THR A 630 -12.14 4.16 1.37
C THR A 630 -11.50 4.40 2.75
N ASP A 631 -12.20 4.02 3.82
CA ASP A 631 -11.93 4.41 5.21
C ASP A 631 -11.51 3.21 6.07
N SER A 632 -10.92 2.18 5.45
CA SER A 632 -10.47 0.94 6.10
C SER A 632 -9.33 1.10 7.12
N ASN A 633 -9.05 2.33 7.60
CA ASN A 633 -8.30 2.59 8.82
C ASN A 633 -9.19 2.74 10.08
N ILE A 634 -10.52 2.84 9.94
CA ILE A 634 -11.41 2.98 11.09
C ILE A 634 -12.12 1.64 11.35
N LEU A 635 -11.46 0.85 12.19
CA LEU A 635 -12.11 -0.18 13.01
C LEU A 635 -13.43 0.38 13.59
N VAL A 636 -14.49 -0.43 13.52
CA VAL A 636 -15.78 -0.26 14.21
C VAL A 636 -16.86 0.51 13.44
N THR A 637 -17.66 -0.23 12.67
CA THR A 637 -19.09 0.10 12.45
C THR A 637 -19.96 -1.16 12.46
N GLN A 638 -19.59 -2.12 13.31
CA GLN A 638 -20.32 -3.39 13.48
C GLN A 638 -21.65 -3.19 14.23
N GLU A 639 -21.81 -2.12 15.02
CA GLU A 639 -23.03 -1.87 15.81
C GLU A 639 -24.21 -1.34 14.99
N ASN A 640 -23.96 -0.59 13.90
CA ASN A 640 -25.03 0.00 13.09
C ASN A 640 -25.78 -1.03 12.23
N TYR A 641 -25.11 -2.10 11.79
CA TYR A 641 -25.76 -3.14 10.97
C TYR A 641 -26.64 -4.09 11.78
N SER A 642 -26.33 -4.31 13.06
CA SER A 642 -27.21 -5.01 13.99
C SER A 642 -28.55 -4.27 14.10
N TYR A 643 -28.50 -2.94 14.25
CA TYR A 643 -29.69 -2.10 14.37
C TYR A 643 -30.62 -2.18 13.14
N ILE A 644 -30.06 -2.19 11.92
CA ILE A 644 -30.87 -2.27 10.69
C ILE A 644 -31.54 -3.66 10.57
N LEU A 645 -30.81 -4.74 10.88
CA LEU A 645 -31.37 -6.10 10.88
C LEU A 645 -32.51 -6.22 11.92
N TRP A 646 -32.31 -5.66 13.11
CA TRP A 646 -33.34 -5.62 14.16
C TRP A 646 -34.55 -4.77 13.78
N CYS A 647 -34.36 -3.66 13.05
CA CYS A 647 -35.48 -2.87 12.53
C CYS A 647 -36.32 -3.65 11.53
N VAL A 648 -35.69 -4.39 10.61
CA VAL A 648 -36.40 -5.22 9.63
C VAL A 648 -37.16 -6.38 10.31
N LEU A 649 -36.54 -7.04 11.29
CA LEU A 649 -37.18 -8.09 12.08
C LEU A 649 -38.35 -7.55 12.92
N ALA A 650 -38.20 -6.37 13.53
CA ALA A 650 -39.25 -5.72 14.32
C ALA A 650 -40.46 -5.33 13.45
N ILE A 651 -40.22 -4.76 12.27
CA ILE A 651 -41.28 -4.42 11.31
C ILE A 651 -42.02 -5.70 10.87
N THR A 652 -41.29 -6.78 10.58
CA THR A 652 -41.88 -8.06 10.20
C THR A 652 -42.72 -8.66 11.34
N GLY A 653 -42.25 -8.56 12.59
CA GLY A 653 -42.98 -8.98 13.78
C GLY A 653 -44.28 -8.19 14.01
N VAL A 654 -44.24 -6.87 13.83
CA VAL A 654 -45.43 -6.00 13.95
C VAL A 654 -46.48 -6.36 12.89
N ILE A 655 -46.06 -6.63 11.65
CA ILE A 655 -46.97 -7.06 10.57
C ILE A 655 -47.64 -8.39 10.93
N ILE A 656 -46.88 -9.36 11.47
CA ILE A 656 -47.44 -10.64 11.92
C ILE A 656 -48.44 -10.44 13.07
N ALA A 657 -48.11 -9.59 14.05
CA ALA A 657 -48.97 -9.29 15.19
C ALA A 657 -50.30 -8.63 14.77
N PHE A 658 -50.26 -7.64 13.88
CA PHE A 658 -51.48 -7.03 13.32
C PHE A 658 -52.35 -8.03 12.57
N THR A 659 -51.72 -8.96 11.85
CA THR A 659 -52.43 -10.01 11.11
C THR A 659 -53.12 -11.00 12.05
N LEU A 660 -52.51 -11.29 13.22
CA LEU A 660 -53.08 -12.16 14.25
C LEU A 660 -54.23 -11.47 15.01
N ILE A 661 -54.07 -10.21 15.42
CA ILE A 661 -55.12 -9.45 16.12
C ILE A 661 -56.38 -9.35 15.25
N LYS A 662 -56.22 -9.02 13.96
CA LYS A 662 -57.34 -8.93 13.00
C LYS A 662 -58.11 -10.26 12.85
N LYS A 663 -57.43 -11.39 13.05
CA LYS A 663 -58.00 -12.74 12.97
C LYS A 663 -58.75 -13.16 14.25
N VAL A 664 -58.44 -12.53 15.39
CA VAL A 664 -59.13 -12.73 16.67
C VAL A 664 -60.38 -11.86 16.74
N THR A 665 -60.31 -10.61 16.29
CA THR A 665 -61.47 -9.70 16.29
C THR A 665 -62.59 -10.19 15.37
N THR A 666 -62.26 -10.84 14.27
CA THR A 666 -63.23 -11.42 13.31
C THR A 666 -63.83 -12.77 13.72
N LYS A 667 -63.42 -13.34 14.85
CA LYS A 667 -64.01 -14.56 15.43
C LYS A 667 -64.97 -14.29 16.59
N ASN A 668 -65.04 -13.04 17.08
CA ASN A 668 -65.90 -12.61 18.17
C ASN A 668 -67.07 -11.73 17.69
N GLU A 669 -67.26 -11.61 16.37
CA GLU A 669 -68.49 -11.21 15.69
C GLU A 669 -69.04 -12.42 14.94
#